data_AF-A0A7K1SSH6-F1
#
_entry.id   AF-A0A7K1SSH6-F1
#
_cell.length_a   1.000
_cell.length_b   1.000
_cell.length_c   1.000
_cell.angle_alpha   90.00
_cell.angle_beta   90.00
_cell.angle_gamma   90.00
#
_symmetry.space_group_name_H-M   'P 1'
#
loop_
_entity.id
_entity.type
_entity.pdbx_description
1 polymer ?
#
loop_
_entity_poly.entity_id
_entity_poly.type
_entity_poly.pdbx_seq_one_letter_code
_entity_poly.pdbx_strand_id
1 'polypeptide(L)'
;MRPKNRKYLKIGLIVFVSLLILLLISGLIAYSKRQFLLETAISKAKLKAQSQYNLDVKIGSASFTGLTTVNLKDITIVPFNRDSLLHINHFQVSVKVWPLLIGNVKLSTIIMEDGKLNLTSIKGVRNYEFLFKKQKDSTSKKAGANLADFAHNLMTQFLYKIPDDLNLTNFDIAFRDDSNKLNLQIPKATIERGRLYSTILVNNGYATWHIAGNVNTAKKNVALQLYADGKKVELPFIEKKYGLKLNFDTIGTELKKEEQNGDETQIYSSCFVKNLLINHPKIASNDIVVPSASIDANVFIGENYVSVDSSSVIHLKNISANPFIKITLKPTKIYELKLHTEWLDAQSLFNSFPGGLFESLAGIKVSGKLKYGLKFYLNTKDADNVQFDSWLEKENFKVLQYGQTDLTKLNQVFVYTPYENGKPMPPRIVGPANPNFTPLNQISPNLRNAVMTAEDPSFYRHHGFVEESIRKSIATDFKEKQFKRGGSTISMQLVKNVFLSRQKTLARKIEETLIVWIIENNNISTKNRMLEVYFNIIEWGRNIYGIGEASRYYFGKSPADLTIGESIYLASIVPKPKSGLYSFEPDGSLKPYLHGYFNLIGRLMASKGYTPSDSSAYGFYTVRLREALRPKMAPVDTTAADSLNQDGDEGVGALQHLNFFQRLFGKKDSTVEKAIEKKVDTAGKTPKEIRIEKRELRRREKEKQKELHDRGLM
;
A
#
# COMPACT_ATOMS: atom_id res chain seq x y z
N MET A 1 -12.23 74.76 -40.30
CA MET A 1 -11.95 73.80 -39.20
C MET A 1 -10.75 74.31 -38.40
N ARG A 2 -10.89 74.46 -37.08
CA ARG A 2 -10.01 75.26 -36.18
C ARG A 2 -8.64 74.60 -35.87
N PRO A 3 -7.55 75.38 -35.68
CA PRO A 3 -6.20 74.90 -35.34
C PRO A 3 -6.04 74.73 -33.81
N LYS A 4 -6.84 73.87 -33.17
CA LYS A 4 -6.79 73.69 -31.70
C LYS A 4 -5.89 72.52 -31.24
N ASN A 5 -5.36 71.69 -32.14
CA ASN A 5 -4.65 70.44 -31.80
C ASN A 5 -3.13 70.57 -31.55
N ARG A 6 -2.41 71.56 -32.13
CA ARG A 6 -0.94 71.67 -31.97
C ARG A 6 -0.50 71.99 -30.54
N LYS A 7 -1.32 72.71 -29.76
CA LYS A 7 -0.99 73.13 -28.39
C LYS A 7 -1.10 71.96 -27.40
N TYR A 8 -2.15 71.15 -27.50
CA TYR A 8 -2.30 69.92 -26.71
C TYR A 8 -1.27 68.85 -27.08
N LEU A 9 -0.86 68.77 -28.36
CA LEU A 9 0.20 67.86 -28.79
C LEU A 9 1.58 68.26 -28.23
N LYS A 10 1.89 69.57 -28.16
CA LYS A 10 3.10 70.08 -27.50
C LYS A 10 3.10 69.86 -25.99
N ILE A 11 1.96 70.10 -25.32
CA ILE A 11 1.82 69.87 -23.88
C ILE A 11 1.93 68.36 -23.59
N GLY A 12 1.27 67.51 -24.39
CA GLY A 12 1.39 66.05 -24.30
C GLY A 12 2.82 65.56 -24.52
N LEU A 13 3.55 66.13 -25.49
CA LEU A 13 4.97 65.84 -25.73
C LEU A 13 5.84 66.26 -24.55
N ILE A 14 5.64 67.46 -23.99
CA ILE A 14 6.41 67.96 -22.84
C ILE A 14 6.14 67.09 -21.60
N VAL A 15 4.87 66.75 -21.34
CA VAL A 15 4.50 65.83 -20.25
C VAL A 15 5.13 64.45 -20.46
N PHE A 16 5.08 63.92 -21.67
CA PHE A 16 5.70 62.63 -22.01
C PHE A 16 7.23 62.65 -21.84
N VAL A 17 7.91 63.68 -22.34
CA VAL A 17 9.36 63.85 -22.19
C VAL A 17 9.75 64.06 -20.73
N SER A 18 8.96 64.81 -19.97
CA SER A 18 9.20 65.04 -18.53
C SER A 18 9.03 63.75 -17.73
N LEU A 19 8.00 62.95 -18.04
CA LEU A 19 7.81 61.60 -17.49
C LEU A 19 8.95 60.68 -17.87
N LEU A 20 9.42 60.72 -19.13
CA LEU A 20 10.54 59.93 -19.61
C LEU A 20 11.84 60.28 -18.88
N ILE A 21 12.12 61.57 -18.68
CA ILE A 21 13.28 62.07 -17.93
C ILE A 21 13.20 61.65 -16.47
N LEU A 22 12.02 61.77 -15.84
CA LEU A 22 11.81 61.38 -14.45
C LEU A 22 11.94 59.85 -14.27
N LEU A 23 11.51 59.07 -15.27
CA LEU A 23 11.68 57.62 -15.34
C LEU A 23 13.16 57.23 -15.57
N LEU A 24 13.89 57.99 -16.37
CA LEU A 24 15.35 57.85 -16.55
C LEU A 24 16.12 58.16 -15.27
N ILE A 25 15.81 59.27 -14.59
CA ILE A 25 16.46 59.67 -13.34
C ILE A 25 16.16 58.66 -12.23
N SER A 26 14.89 58.26 -12.06
CA SER A 26 14.52 57.23 -11.09
C SER A 26 15.15 55.86 -11.43
N GLY A 27 15.25 55.51 -12.72
CA GLY A 27 15.98 54.34 -13.20
C GLY A 27 17.47 54.38 -12.87
N LEU A 28 18.14 55.52 -13.06
CA LEU A 28 19.55 55.72 -12.71
C LEU A 28 19.80 55.62 -11.19
N ILE A 29 18.90 56.17 -10.37
CA ILE A 29 18.95 56.05 -8.91
C ILE A 29 18.72 54.60 -8.47
N ALA A 30 17.76 53.91 -9.06
CA ALA A 30 17.52 52.50 -8.77
C ALA A 30 18.72 51.64 -9.17
N TYR A 31 19.34 51.93 -10.32
CA TYR A 31 20.55 51.26 -10.81
C TYR A 31 21.74 51.46 -9.86
N SER A 32 21.96 52.68 -9.35
CA SER A 32 23.08 52.96 -8.45
C SER A 32 22.89 52.31 -7.06
N LYS A 33 21.65 52.23 -6.56
CA LYS A 33 21.35 51.65 -5.23
C LYS A 33 21.18 50.13 -5.22
N ARG A 34 21.05 49.46 -6.36
CA ARG A 34 20.74 48.01 -6.43
C ARG A 34 21.75 47.13 -5.70
N GLN A 35 23.05 47.45 -5.75
CA GLN A 35 24.10 46.62 -5.16
C GLN A 35 23.93 46.57 -3.64
N PHE A 36 23.70 47.75 -3.03
CA PHE A 36 23.38 47.87 -1.61
C PHE A 36 22.10 47.11 -1.23
N LEU A 37 21.06 47.17 -2.09
CA LEU A 37 19.82 46.41 -1.87
C LEU A 37 20.05 44.90 -1.91
N LEU A 38 20.88 44.40 -2.82
CA LEU A 38 21.24 42.98 -2.90
C LEU A 38 22.00 42.53 -1.66
N GLU A 39 23.00 43.29 -1.21
CA GLU A 39 23.76 42.97 0.01
C GLU A 39 22.86 42.95 1.25
N THR A 40 21.93 43.90 1.34
CA THR A 40 20.91 43.94 2.40
C THR A 40 19.98 42.72 2.31
N ALA A 41 19.53 42.35 1.11
CA ALA A 41 18.67 41.19 0.90
C ALA A 41 19.38 39.87 1.23
N ILE A 42 20.65 39.72 0.84
CA ILE A 42 21.48 38.57 1.19
C ILE A 42 21.67 38.48 2.70
N SER A 43 21.95 39.59 3.38
CA SER A 43 22.12 39.62 4.83
C SER A 43 20.82 39.19 5.55
N LYS A 44 19.67 39.70 5.10
CA LYS A 44 18.36 39.25 5.60
C LYS A 44 18.12 37.76 5.33
N ALA A 45 18.49 37.26 4.16
CA ALA A 45 18.35 35.85 3.80
C ALA A 45 19.23 34.95 4.67
N LYS A 46 20.49 35.32 4.92
CA LYS A 46 21.42 34.62 5.82
C LYS A 46 20.87 34.57 7.26
N LEU A 47 20.40 35.69 7.79
CA LEU A 47 19.78 35.75 9.12
C LEU A 47 18.51 34.88 9.20
N LYS A 48 17.69 34.87 8.15
CA LYS A 48 16.50 34.02 8.08
C LYS A 48 16.88 32.53 8.01
N ALA A 49 17.90 32.18 7.22
CA ALA A 49 18.42 30.81 7.12
C ALA A 49 18.95 30.31 8.48
N GLN A 50 19.70 31.14 9.19
CA GLN A 50 20.22 30.83 10.52
C GLN A 50 19.10 30.73 11.56
N SER A 51 18.22 31.73 11.66
CA SER A 51 17.16 31.77 12.70
C SER A 51 16.05 30.74 12.50
N GLN A 52 15.60 30.52 11.26
CA GLN A 52 14.46 29.64 10.98
C GLN A 52 14.86 28.19 10.69
N TYR A 53 16.04 27.98 10.08
CA TYR A 53 16.44 26.67 9.59
C TYR A 53 17.76 26.15 10.21
N ASN A 54 18.41 26.96 11.05
CA ASN A 54 19.71 26.64 11.66
C ASN A 54 20.78 26.29 10.62
N LEU A 55 20.79 27.07 9.53
CA LEU A 55 21.75 26.95 8.42
C LEU A 55 22.74 28.11 8.46
N ASP A 56 24.02 27.79 8.43
CA ASP A 56 25.09 28.74 8.15
C ASP A 56 25.25 28.86 6.62
N VAL A 57 24.99 30.05 6.09
CA VAL A 57 25.05 30.34 4.66
C VAL A 57 26.18 31.34 4.42
N LYS A 58 27.24 30.86 3.77
CA LYS A 58 28.38 31.67 3.33
C LYS A 58 28.27 31.94 1.84
N ILE A 59 28.59 33.15 1.45
CA ILE A 59 28.67 33.59 0.04
C ILE A 59 29.91 34.46 0.00
N GLY A 60 30.91 34.07 -0.80
CA GLY A 60 32.19 34.77 -0.88
C GLY A 60 32.04 36.16 -1.51
N SER A 61 31.37 36.24 -2.66
CA SER A 61 31.02 37.52 -3.28
C SER A 61 29.65 37.48 -3.96
N ALA A 62 29.00 38.64 -4.02
CA ALA A 62 27.72 38.83 -4.68
C ALA A 62 27.70 40.17 -5.41
N SER A 63 27.45 40.16 -6.72
CA SER A 63 27.47 41.37 -7.53
C SER A 63 26.42 41.34 -8.63
N PHE A 64 25.95 42.50 -9.06
CA PHE A 64 25.16 42.61 -10.27
C PHE A 64 26.04 42.63 -11.52
N THR A 65 25.63 41.87 -12.53
CA THR A 65 26.17 41.93 -13.90
C THR A 65 25.07 42.39 -14.84
N GLY A 66 25.19 43.55 -15.50
CA GLY A 66 24.09 44.10 -16.31
C GLY A 66 22.91 44.59 -15.45
N LEU A 67 21.66 44.54 -15.95
CA LEU A 67 20.49 45.14 -15.27
C LEU A 67 19.79 44.21 -14.27
N THR A 68 19.63 42.92 -14.61
CA THR A 68 18.78 41.98 -13.87
C THR A 68 19.49 40.69 -13.47
N THR A 69 20.81 40.63 -13.65
CA THR A 69 21.58 39.43 -13.35
C THR A 69 22.40 39.62 -12.10
N VAL A 70 22.35 38.62 -11.22
CA VAL A 70 23.13 38.52 -10.00
C VAL A 70 24.13 37.38 -10.16
N ASN A 71 25.38 37.68 -9.89
CA ASN A 71 26.47 36.72 -9.83
C ASN A 71 26.84 36.49 -8.36
N LEU A 72 26.86 35.22 -7.95
CA LEU A 72 27.26 34.76 -6.63
C LEU A 72 28.45 33.81 -6.79
N LYS A 73 29.49 33.99 -5.97
CA LYS A 73 30.65 33.08 -5.91
C LYS A 73 30.80 32.46 -4.53
N ASP A 74 31.32 31.23 -4.50
CA ASP A 74 31.65 30.47 -3.30
C ASP A 74 30.48 30.37 -2.31
N ILE A 75 29.32 29.92 -2.81
CA ILE A 75 28.16 29.67 -1.97
C ILE A 75 28.41 28.38 -1.18
N THR A 76 28.31 28.43 0.14
CA THR A 76 28.38 27.24 1.00
C THR A 76 27.23 27.26 1.99
N ILE A 77 26.52 26.15 2.11
CA ILE A 77 25.43 25.96 3.07
C ILE A 77 25.80 24.81 4.00
N VAL A 78 25.94 25.12 5.29
CA VAL A 78 26.29 24.15 6.32
C VAL A 78 25.21 24.17 7.42
N PRO A 79 24.49 23.06 7.63
CA PRO A 79 23.61 22.94 8.79
C PRO A 79 24.42 22.89 10.08
N PHE A 80 23.92 23.51 11.15
CA PHE A 80 24.63 23.59 12.42
C PHE A 80 25.01 22.20 12.99
N ASN A 81 26.29 22.01 13.34
CA ASN A 81 26.85 20.74 13.83
C ASN A 81 26.58 19.55 12.89
N ARG A 82 26.60 19.78 11.57
CA ARG A 82 26.44 18.75 10.53
C ARG A 82 27.45 18.96 9.41
N ASP A 83 27.61 17.94 8.57
CA ASP A 83 28.39 18.03 7.34
C ASP A 83 27.83 19.07 6.37
N SER A 84 28.72 19.69 5.58
CA SER A 84 28.35 20.63 4.52
C SER A 84 27.29 20.04 3.59
N LEU A 85 26.20 20.77 3.40
CA LEU A 85 25.07 20.34 2.59
C LEU A 85 25.31 20.68 1.12
N LEU A 86 25.67 21.93 0.83
CA LEU A 86 25.78 22.45 -0.53
C LEU A 86 27.02 23.34 -0.64
N HIS A 87 27.77 23.17 -1.73
CA HIS A 87 28.80 24.09 -2.15
C HIS A 87 28.63 24.39 -3.64
N ILE A 88 28.74 25.65 -4.05
CA ILE A 88 28.68 26.07 -5.45
C ILE A 88 29.76 27.12 -5.67
N ASN A 89 30.68 26.87 -6.60
CA ASN A 89 31.76 27.80 -6.94
C ASN A 89 31.22 29.06 -7.63
N HIS A 90 30.45 28.87 -8.70
CA HIS A 90 29.88 29.98 -9.47
C HIS A 90 28.38 29.76 -9.71
N PHE A 91 27.58 30.75 -9.35
CA PHE A 91 26.14 30.75 -9.57
C PHE A 91 25.69 32.12 -10.08
N GLN A 92 25.16 32.15 -11.29
CA GLN A 92 24.60 33.34 -11.91
C GLN A 92 23.11 33.13 -12.17
N VAL A 93 22.31 34.10 -11.76
CA VAL A 93 20.86 34.07 -11.94
C VAL A 93 20.37 35.40 -12.53
N SER A 94 19.63 35.31 -13.63
CA SER A 94 19.01 36.45 -14.31
C SER A 94 17.50 36.39 -14.15
N VAL A 95 16.86 37.54 -13.92
CA VAL A 95 15.40 37.65 -13.88
C VAL A 95 14.87 38.47 -15.06
N LYS A 96 13.62 38.23 -15.45
CA LYS A 96 12.97 38.99 -16.52
C LYS A 96 12.59 40.40 -16.05
N VAL A 97 12.90 41.41 -16.86
CA VAL A 97 12.65 42.82 -16.54
C VAL A 97 11.15 43.12 -16.41
N TRP A 98 10.34 42.72 -17.40
CA TRP A 98 8.91 43.09 -17.43
C TRP A 98 8.10 42.55 -16.25
N PRO A 99 8.18 41.24 -15.89
CA PRO A 99 7.52 40.73 -14.70
C PRO A 99 8.01 41.44 -13.42
N LEU A 100 9.30 41.75 -13.32
CA LEU A 100 9.90 42.39 -12.15
C LEU A 100 9.32 43.80 -11.92
N LEU A 101 9.08 44.57 -12.99
CA LEU A 101 8.47 45.90 -12.91
C LEU A 101 7.02 45.88 -12.38
N ILE A 102 6.32 44.76 -12.56
CA ILE A 102 4.94 44.55 -12.10
C ILE A 102 4.93 43.79 -10.75
N GLY A 103 6.10 43.52 -10.16
CA GLY A 103 6.26 42.88 -8.85
C GLY A 103 6.41 41.34 -8.87
N ASN A 104 6.47 40.71 -10.04
CA ASN A 104 6.61 39.26 -10.20
C ASN A 104 8.04 38.87 -10.55
N VAL A 105 8.66 37.98 -9.77
CA VAL A 105 10.03 37.50 -10.05
C VAL A 105 9.95 36.23 -10.92
N LYS A 106 10.32 36.35 -12.20
CA LYS A 106 10.44 35.21 -13.13
C LYS A 106 11.89 35.03 -13.56
N LEU A 107 12.40 33.80 -13.47
CA LEU A 107 13.77 33.47 -13.88
C LEU A 107 13.89 33.50 -15.41
N SER A 108 14.99 34.06 -15.89
CA SER A 108 15.37 34.08 -17.31
C SER A 108 16.43 33.02 -17.56
N THR A 109 17.57 33.17 -16.89
CA THR A 109 18.76 32.34 -17.11
C THR A 109 19.35 31.92 -15.78
N ILE A 110 19.76 30.66 -15.67
CA ILE A 110 20.57 30.16 -14.56
C ILE A 110 21.85 29.56 -15.14
N ILE A 111 22.99 30.03 -14.66
CA ILE A 111 24.30 29.41 -14.91
C ILE A 111 24.84 28.93 -13.57
N MET A 112 25.27 27.68 -13.52
CA MET A 112 25.88 27.08 -12.34
C MET A 112 27.11 26.27 -12.75
N GLU A 113 28.23 26.51 -12.10
CA GLU A 113 29.50 25.81 -12.36
C GLU A 113 30.07 25.29 -11.05
N ASP A 114 30.56 24.04 -11.09
CA ASP A 114 31.18 23.31 -9.99
C ASP A 114 30.33 23.34 -8.70
N GLY A 115 29.22 22.60 -8.74
CA GLY A 115 28.31 22.45 -7.61
C GLY A 115 28.40 21.07 -6.97
N LYS A 116 28.25 21.00 -5.65
CA LYS A 116 28.25 19.76 -4.89
C LYS A 116 27.19 19.76 -3.81
N LEU A 117 26.24 18.84 -3.89
CA LEU A 117 25.20 18.58 -2.90
C LEU A 117 25.51 17.28 -2.17
N ASN A 118 25.78 17.34 -0.86
CA ASN A 118 25.99 16.17 -0.02
C ASN A 118 24.79 15.97 0.90
N LEU A 119 24.14 14.82 0.80
CA LEU A 119 23.05 14.39 1.66
C LEU A 119 23.53 13.24 2.52
N THR A 120 23.67 13.45 3.82
CA THR A 120 24.16 12.45 4.78
C THR A 120 23.07 12.08 5.79
N SER A 121 22.93 10.78 6.06
CA SER A 121 22.06 10.20 7.09
C SER A 121 22.81 9.09 7.82
N ILE A 122 23.64 9.45 8.79
CA ILE A 122 24.54 8.50 9.48
C ILE A 122 24.09 8.37 10.94
N LYS A 123 23.87 7.13 11.41
CA LYS A 123 23.44 6.81 12.78
C LYS A 123 22.21 7.63 13.21
N GLY A 124 21.25 7.79 12.30
CA GLY A 124 20.02 8.57 12.52
C GLY A 124 20.18 10.10 12.44
N VAL A 125 21.39 10.63 12.27
CA VAL A 125 21.65 12.07 12.15
C VAL A 125 21.66 12.48 10.68
N ARG A 126 20.78 13.43 10.29
CA ARG A 126 20.65 13.90 8.91
C ARG A 126 21.12 15.34 8.76
N ASN A 127 21.96 15.64 7.76
CA ASN A 127 22.33 17.03 7.47
C ASN A 127 21.20 17.81 6.77
N TYR A 128 20.21 17.12 6.20
CA TYR A 128 19.03 17.71 5.56
C TYR A 128 17.75 17.66 6.44
N GLU A 129 17.89 17.43 7.75
CA GLU A 129 16.77 17.27 8.68
C GLU A 129 15.86 18.52 8.77
N PHE A 130 16.44 19.71 8.58
CA PHE A 130 15.73 20.98 8.63
C PHE A 130 14.58 21.08 7.62
N LEU A 131 14.63 20.31 6.51
CA LEU A 131 13.57 20.26 5.50
C LEU A 131 12.27 19.62 6.02
N PHE A 132 12.34 18.84 7.11
CA PHE A 132 11.20 18.08 7.64
C PHE A 132 10.68 18.61 8.98
N LYS A 133 11.34 19.61 9.58
CA LYS A 133 10.84 20.24 10.81
C LYS A 133 9.57 21.04 10.48
N LYS A 134 8.41 20.56 10.96
CA LYS A 134 7.16 21.33 10.93
C LYS A 134 7.30 22.59 11.78
N GLN A 135 7.19 23.75 11.16
CA GLN A 135 7.05 25.02 11.88
C GLN A 135 5.72 25.03 12.65
N LYS A 136 5.78 25.26 13.96
CA LYS A 136 4.63 25.71 14.74
C LYS A 136 4.49 27.21 14.52
N ASP A 137 3.86 27.63 13.42
CA ASP A 137 3.38 29.00 13.31
C ASP A 137 2.16 29.16 14.21
N SER A 138 2.40 29.65 15.43
CA SER A 138 1.38 30.03 16.39
C SER A 138 0.89 31.46 16.14
N THR A 139 0.38 31.76 14.93
CA THR A 139 -0.40 32.99 14.64
C THR A 139 -0.97 32.96 13.21
N SER A 140 -1.81 31.98 12.92
CA SER A 140 -2.94 32.19 12.01
C SER A 140 -3.97 31.10 12.27
N LYS A 141 -5.22 31.49 12.59
CA LYS A 141 -6.35 30.59 12.39
C LYS A 141 -6.37 30.29 10.89
N LYS A 142 -5.75 29.17 10.47
CA LYS A 142 -5.90 28.68 9.10
C LYS A 142 -7.39 28.41 8.90
N ALA A 143 -8.07 29.30 8.19
CA ALA A 143 -9.21 28.93 7.36
C ALA A 143 -8.81 27.62 6.64
N GLY A 144 -9.72 26.65 6.58
CA GLY A 144 -9.42 25.32 6.06
C GLY A 144 -8.60 25.45 4.77
N ALA A 145 -7.36 24.95 4.77
CA ALA A 145 -6.48 25.12 3.63
C ALA A 145 -7.17 24.52 2.39
N ASN A 146 -7.60 25.39 1.48
CA ASN A 146 -8.21 25.02 0.22
C ASN A 146 -7.16 24.23 -0.59
N LEU A 147 -7.44 22.95 -0.83
CA LEU A 147 -6.50 22.06 -1.50
C LEU A 147 -6.26 22.49 -2.96
N ALA A 148 -7.28 23.07 -3.61
CA ALA A 148 -7.17 23.61 -4.96
C ALA A 148 -6.18 24.77 -5.00
N ASP A 149 -6.36 25.77 -4.15
CA ASP A 149 -5.42 26.90 -4.05
C ASP A 149 -4.00 26.43 -3.73
N PHE A 150 -3.86 25.44 -2.83
CA PHE A 150 -2.55 24.87 -2.53
C PHE A 150 -1.92 24.21 -3.76
N ALA A 151 -2.67 23.40 -4.51
CA ALA A 151 -2.19 22.72 -5.70
C ALA A 151 -1.85 23.69 -6.84
N HIS A 152 -2.72 24.67 -7.11
CA HIS A 152 -2.48 25.73 -8.08
C HIS A 152 -1.22 26.52 -7.74
N ASN A 153 -1.08 26.94 -6.47
CA ASN A 153 0.09 27.66 -6.01
C ASN A 153 1.36 26.81 -6.09
N LEU A 154 1.29 25.52 -5.74
CA LEU A 154 2.42 24.60 -5.85
C LEU A 154 2.85 24.41 -7.31
N MET A 155 1.89 24.20 -8.21
CA MET A 155 2.17 24.04 -9.63
C MET A 155 2.71 25.30 -10.27
N THR A 156 2.11 26.45 -9.95
CA THR A 156 2.59 27.77 -10.35
C THR A 156 4.01 27.97 -9.83
N GLN A 157 4.27 27.75 -8.54
CA GLN A 157 5.62 27.91 -7.99
C GLN A 157 6.64 26.95 -8.62
N PHE A 158 6.26 25.72 -8.94
CA PHE A 158 7.13 24.78 -9.63
C PHE A 158 7.46 25.27 -11.05
N LEU A 159 6.45 25.57 -11.86
CA LEU A 159 6.62 25.97 -13.26
C LEU A 159 7.30 27.33 -13.42
N TYR A 160 7.04 28.29 -12.52
CA TYR A 160 7.67 29.61 -12.56
C TYR A 160 9.14 29.60 -12.15
N LYS A 161 9.59 28.57 -11.44
CA LYS A 161 10.99 28.40 -11.02
C LYS A 161 11.86 27.69 -12.05
N ILE A 162 11.27 27.15 -13.11
CA ILE A 162 12.05 26.60 -14.23
C ILE A 162 12.53 27.80 -15.07
N PRO A 163 13.85 27.99 -15.26
CA PRO A 163 14.36 29.08 -16.09
C PRO A 163 14.07 28.80 -17.57
N ASP A 164 14.10 29.85 -18.40
CA ASP A 164 13.99 29.68 -19.86
C ASP A 164 15.28 29.10 -20.44
N ASP A 165 16.43 29.53 -19.91
CA ASP A 165 17.75 28.99 -20.23
C ASP A 165 18.45 28.48 -18.96
N LEU A 166 18.98 27.27 -19.03
CA LEU A 166 19.78 26.66 -17.97
C LEU A 166 21.12 26.22 -18.56
N ASN A 167 22.21 26.52 -17.87
CA ASN A 167 23.50 25.92 -18.13
C ASN A 167 24.13 25.52 -16.80
N LEU A 168 24.14 24.21 -16.54
CA LEU A 168 24.74 23.64 -15.36
C LEU A 168 25.91 22.76 -15.80
N THR A 169 27.09 23.00 -15.22
CA THR A 169 28.32 22.25 -15.49
C THR A 169 28.90 21.71 -14.19
N ASN A 170 29.36 20.46 -14.23
CA ASN A 170 29.98 19.75 -13.11
C ASN A 170 29.18 19.86 -11.80
N PHE A 171 27.98 19.27 -11.76
CA PHE A 171 27.19 19.20 -10.53
C PHE A 171 27.17 17.79 -9.96
N ASP A 172 27.68 17.63 -8.74
CA ASP A 172 27.72 16.36 -8.04
C ASP A 172 26.64 16.27 -6.96
N ILE A 173 25.93 15.14 -6.91
CA ILE A 173 25.01 14.79 -5.83
C ILE A 173 25.50 13.52 -5.18
N ALA A 174 25.95 13.62 -3.94
CA ALA A 174 26.38 12.49 -3.13
C ALA A 174 25.33 12.23 -2.03
N PHE A 175 24.73 11.05 -2.05
CA PHE A 175 23.89 10.56 -0.96
C PHE A 175 24.65 9.46 -0.19
N ARG A 176 24.71 9.59 1.14
CA ARG A 176 25.38 8.64 2.03
C ARG A 176 24.52 8.33 3.25
N ASP A 177 24.38 7.05 3.52
CA ASP A 177 23.70 6.47 4.69
C ASP A 177 24.60 5.38 5.30
N ASP A 178 24.25 4.86 6.48
CA ASP A 178 25.00 3.84 7.24
C ASP A 178 25.41 2.62 6.40
N SER A 179 24.60 2.26 5.40
CA SER A 179 24.83 1.08 4.54
C SER A 179 24.95 1.40 3.04
N ASN A 180 24.79 2.67 2.65
CA ASN A 180 24.60 3.03 1.24
C ASN A 180 25.38 4.27 0.82
N LYS A 181 25.88 4.24 -0.42
CA LYS A 181 26.48 5.38 -1.12
C LYS A 181 25.90 5.43 -2.53
N LEU A 182 25.40 6.59 -2.92
CA LEU A 182 24.96 6.89 -4.28
C LEU A 182 25.66 8.18 -4.70
N ASN A 183 26.39 8.13 -5.81
CA ASN A 183 26.99 9.31 -6.42
C ASN A 183 26.33 9.55 -7.78
N LEU A 184 25.81 10.75 -8.00
CA LEU A 184 25.25 11.18 -9.28
C LEU A 184 26.07 12.39 -9.73
N GLN A 185 26.86 12.22 -10.78
CA GLN A 185 27.60 13.32 -11.39
C GLN A 185 26.83 13.80 -12.62
N ILE A 186 26.61 15.09 -12.72
CA ILE A 186 25.94 15.75 -13.84
C ILE A 186 26.99 16.62 -14.54
N PRO A 187 27.69 16.12 -15.57
CA PRO A 187 28.75 16.88 -16.24
C PRO A 187 28.20 18.12 -16.93
N LYS A 188 27.02 17.99 -17.55
CA LYS A 188 26.32 19.07 -18.23
C LYS A 188 24.80 18.85 -18.19
N ALA A 189 24.07 19.89 -17.84
CA ALA A 189 22.62 19.97 -18.03
C ALA A 189 22.25 21.32 -18.64
N THR A 190 21.48 21.31 -19.73
CA THR A 190 21.06 22.52 -20.42
C THR A 190 19.56 22.58 -20.65
N ILE A 191 19.05 23.80 -20.64
CA ILE A 191 17.77 24.15 -21.27
C ILE A 191 18.12 25.23 -22.30
N GLU A 192 17.94 24.92 -23.59
CA GLU A 192 18.20 25.86 -24.68
C GLU A 192 17.02 25.83 -25.65
N ARG A 193 16.44 27.00 -25.94
CA ARG A 193 15.26 27.12 -26.82
C ARG A 193 14.12 26.17 -26.40
N GLY A 194 13.95 26.01 -25.08
CA GLY A 194 12.93 25.13 -24.50
C GLY A 194 13.22 23.63 -24.60
N ARG A 195 14.40 23.20 -25.07
CA ARG A 195 14.82 21.79 -25.04
C ARG A 195 15.71 21.54 -23.84
N LEU A 196 15.30 20.61 -22.99
CA LEU A 196 16.06 20.16 -21.84
C LEU A 196 16.87 18.92 -22.22
N TYR A 197 18.16 18.92 -21.87
CA TYR A 197 19.01 17.76 -21.96
C TYR A 197 19.99 17.71 -20.78
N SER A 198 20.18 16.54 -20.19
CA SER A 198 21.11 16.32 -19.10
C SER A 198 21.59 14.88 -19.11
N THR A 199 22.88 14.68 -18.87
CA THR A 199 23.48 13.37 -18.66
C THR A 199 23.89 13.23 -17.20
N ILE A 200 23.58 12.08 -16.60
CA ILE A 200 23.84 11.76 -15.20
C ILE A 200 24.66 10.47 -15.15
N LEU A 201 25.90 10.56 -14.68
CA LEU A 201 26.77 9.43 -14.43
C LEU A 201 26.52 8.91 -13.01
N VAL A 202 26.05 7.67 -12.91
CA VAL A 202 25.71 7.03 -11.65
C VAL A 202 26.86 6.17 -11.15
N ASN A 203 27.25 6.36 -9.89
CA ASN A 203 28.34 5.64 -9.21
C ASN A 203 29.62 5.58 -10.06
N ASN A 204 30.08 6.75 -10.50
CA ASN A 204 31.32 6.92 -11.28
C ASN A 204 31.30 6.15 -12.62
N GLY A 205 30.16 6.17 -13.33
CA GLY A 205 30.03 5.60 -14.67
C GLY A 205 29.57 4.14 -14.73
N TYR A 206 29.10 3.57 -13.61
CA TYR A 206 28.47 2.26 -13.62
C TYR A 206 27.23 2.23 -14.53
N ALA A 207 26.45 3.31 -14.52
CA ALA A 207 25.34 3.54 -15.44
C ALA A 207 25.30 5.00 -15.86
N THR A 208 24.84 5.25 -17.08
CA THR A 208 24.63 6.60 -17.61
C THR A 208 23.15 6.78 -17.82
N TRP A 209 22.56 7.76 -17.13
CA TRP A 209 21.16 8.15 -17.29
C TRP A 209 21.09 9.46 -18.07
N HIS A 210 19.98 9.65 -18.78
CA HIS A 210 19.70 10.86 -19.51
C HIS A 210 18.33 11.38 -19.11
N ILE A 211 18.26 12.69 -18.89
CA ILE A 211 16.99 13.41 -18.82
C ILE A 211 16.91 14.25 -20.07
N ALA A 212 15.87 14.04 -20.87
CA ALA A 212 15.61 14.82 -22.07
C ALA A 212 14.16 15.28 -22.09
N GLY A 213 13.87 16.35 -22.80
CA GLY A 213 12.50 16.82 -22.87
C GLY A 213 12.32 18.21 -23.46
N ASN A 214 11.08 18.66 -23.44
CA ASN A 214 10.70 20.01 -23.85
C ASN A 214 10.05 20.73 -22.66
N VAL A 215 10.46 21.97 -22.44
CA VAL A 215 9.94 22.85 -21.40
C VAL A 215 9.48 24.13 -22.08
N ASN A 216 8.20 24.44 -21.96
CA ASN A 216 7.63 25.69 -22.40
C ASN A 216 6.99 26.41 -21.21
N THR A 217 7.76 27.29 -20.57
CA THR A 217 7.32 28.05 -19.39
C THR A 217 6.21 29.06 -19.69
N ALA A 218 6.02 29.45 -20.96
CA ALA A 218 4.96 30.37 -21.38
C ALA A 218 3.61 29.65 -21.52
N LYS A 219 3.62 28.42 -22.06
CA LYS A 219 2.42 27.58 -22.21
C LYS A 219 2.17 26.63 -21.04
N LYS A 220 3.00 26.69 -19.99
CA LYS A 220 2.96 25.76 -18.83
C LYS A 220 3.02 24.28 -19.24
N ASN A 221 3.68 23.98 -20.36
CA ASN A 221 3.81 22.63 -20.88
C ASN A 221 5.22 22.10 -20.59
N VAL A 222 5.30 20.90 -20.03
CA VAL A 222 6.57 20.26 -19.65
C VAL A 222 6.48 18.79 -20.00
N ALA A 223 7.31 18.32 -20.94
CA ALA A 223 7.45 16.92 -21.30
C ALA A 223 8.87 16.46 -20.98
N LEU A 224 9.02 15.50 -20.08
CA LEU A 224 10.31 14.98 -19.61
C LEU A 224 10.36 13.47 -19.77
N GLN A 225 11.54 12.96 -20.06
CA GLN A 225 11.84 11.54 -20.18
C GLN A 225 13.15 11.25 -19.45
N LEU A 226 13.18 10.16 -18.70
CA LEU A 226 14.37 9.61 -18.04
C LEU A 226 14.62 8.21 -18.61
N TYR A 227 15.82 7.99 -19.13
CA TYR A 227 16.26 6.70 -19.70
C TYR A 227 17.74 6.46 -19.40
N ALA A 228 18.24 5.26 -19.69
CA ALA A 228 19.64 4.88 -19.47
C ALA A 228 20.27 4.23 -20.71
N ASP A 229 21.60 4.40 -20.87
CA ASP A 229 22.36 3.81 -21.98
C ASP A 229 22.77 2.37 -21.68
N GLY A 230 22.40 1.43 -22.56
CA GLY A 230 22.85 0.03 -22.52
C GLY A 230 22.51 -0.76 -21.24
N LYS A 231 21.83 -0.12 -20.28
CA LYS A 231 21.42 -0.64 -18.97
C LYS A 231 20.06 -0.05 -18.60
N LYS A 232 19.45 -0.60 -17.56
CA LYS A 232 18.20 -0.06 -16.98
C LYS A 232 18.49 1.06 -15.99
N VAL A 233 17.52 1.94 -15.79
CA VAL A 233 17.50 2.83 -14.64
C VAL A 233 17.16 1.98 -13.42
N GLU A 234 18.13 1.82 -12.51
CA GLU A 234 17.98 1.04 -11.29
C GLU A 234 17.95 1.95 -10.06
N LEU A 235 17.04 1.66 -9.12
CA LEU A 235 16.90 2.42 -7.89
C LEU A 235 17.22 1.53 -6.66
N PRO A 236 18.49 1.12 -6.47
CA PRO A 236 18.88 0.13 -5.45
C PRO A 236 18.58 0.57 -4.00
N PHE A 237 18.51 1.89 -3.76
CA PHE A 237 18.10 2.42 -2.46
C PHE A 237 16.66 2.06 -2.09
N ILE A 238 15.75 2.03 -3.07
CA ILE A 238 14.34 1.68 -2.84
C ILE A 238 14.24 0.20 -2.44
N GLU A 239 15.01 -0.66 -3.10
CA GLU A 239 15.06 -2.09 -2.80
C GLU A 239 15.58 -2.36 -1.40
N LYS A 240 16.73 -1.79 -1.02
CA LYS A 240 17.29 -2.00 0.33
C LYS A 240 16.41 -1.43 1.45
N LYS A 241 15.77 -0.28 1.22
CA LYS A 241 14.97 0.40 2.24
C LYS A 241 13.56 -0.16 2.39
N TYR A 242 12.93 -0.53 1.29
CA TYR A 242 11.51 -0.92 1.27
C TYR A 242 11.28 -2.36 0.80
N GLY A 243 12.34 -3.11 0.44
CA GLY A 243 12.21 -4.44 -0.16
C GLY A 243 11.56 -4.41 -1.56
N LEU A 244 11.56 -3.25 -2.22
CA LEU A 244 10.91 -3.02 -3.52
C LEU A 244 11.99 -2.88 -4.60
N LYS A 245 12.20 -3.94 -5.36
CA LYS A 245 13.06 -3.92 -6.55
C LYS A 245 12.30 -3.22 -7.68
N LEU A 246 12.89 -2.13 -8.19
CA LEU A 246 12.30 -1.31 -9.25
C LEU A 246 13.37 -0.92 -10.27
N ASN A 247 13.15 -1.26 -11.54
CA ASN A 247 13.97 -0.78 -12.66
C ASN A 247 13.13 -0.62 -13.92
N PHE A 248 13.58 0.21 -14.86
CA PHE A 248 12.89 0.46 -16.13
C PHE A 248 13.86 0.97 -17.20
N ASP A 249 13.47 0.88 -18.47
CA ASP A 249 14.29 1.38 -19.58
C ASP A 249 14.04 2.86 -19.81
N THR A 250 12.77 3.26 -19.75
CA THR A 250 12.36 4.66 -19.93
C THR A 250 11.11 4.94 -19.13
N ILE A 251 11.09 6.07 -18.46
CA ILE A 251 9.88 6.65 -17.89
C ILE A 251 9.73 8.07 -18.42
N GLY A 252 8.51 8.48 -18.73
CA GLY A 252 8.24 9.82 -19.21
C GLY A 252 6.96 10.38 -18.63
N THR A 253 6.90 11.71 -18.57
CA THR A 253 5.75 12.47 -18.11
C THR A 253 5.59 13.72 -18.95
N GLU A 254 4.34 14.09 -19.21
CA GLU A 254 3.98 15.32 -19.90
C GLU A 254 2.87 16.01 -19.13
N LEU A 255 3.12 17.23 -18.67
CA LEU A 255 2.09 18.16 -18.26
C LEU A 255 1.54 18.85 -19.51
N LYS A 256 0.32 18.46 -19.92
CA LYS A 256 -0.34 18.99 -21.12
C LYS A 256 -0.94 20.37 -20.85
N LYS A 257 -1.66 20.49 -19.73
CA LYS A 257 -2.46 21.68 -19.39
C LYS A 257 -2.74 21.76 -17.90
N GLU A 258 -2.87 22.98 -17.39
CA GLU A 258 -3.36 23.30 -16.05
C GLU A 258 -4.36 24.45 -16.16
N GLU A 259 -5.54 24.28 -15.56
CA GLU A 259 -6.61 25.27 -15.56
C GLU A 259 -7.22 25.41 -14.18
N GLN A 260 -7.63 26.63 -13.86
CA GLN A 260 -8.44 26.94 -12.68
C GLN A 260 -9.88 27.15 -13.16
N ASN A 261 -10.83 26.37 -12.65
CA ASN A 261 -12.25 26.51 -12.94
C ASN A 261 -13.03 26.70 -11.63
N GLY A 262 -13.34 27.95 -11.28
CA GLY A 262 -13.88 28.30 -9.97
C GLY A 262 -12.91 27.88 -8.84
N ASP A 263 -13.42 27.11 -7.89
CA ASP A 263 -12.67 26.61 -6.73
C ASP A 263 -11.95 25.27 -6.99
N GLU A 264 -11.83 24.86 -8.25
CA GLU A 264 -11.19 23.60 -8.64
C GLU A 264 -9.99 23.84 -9.57
N THR A 265 -8.89 23.14 -9.30
CA THR A 265 -7.72 23.08 -10.18
C THR A 265 -7.73 21.77 -10.98
N GLN A 266 -7.65 21.88 -12.30
CA GLN A 266 -7.67 20.76 -13.24
C GLN A 266 -6.30 20.60 -13.89
N ILE A 267 -5.73 19.41 -13.79
CA ILE A 267 -4.39 19.07 -14.26
C ILE A 267 -4.50 17.92 -15.26
N TYR A 268 -4.12 18.20 -16.50
CA TYR A 268 -4.12 17.23 -17.60
C TYR A 268 -2.67 16.79 -17.84
N SER A 269 -2.41 15.51 -17.63
CA SER A 269 -1.07 14.95 -17.74
C SER A 269 -1.06 13.59 -18.41
N SER A 270 0.05 13.22 -19.03
CA SER A 270 0.31 11.85 -19.44
C SER A 270 1.58 11.34 -18.79
N CYS A 271 1.61 10.06 -18.47
CA CYS A 271 2.80 9.36 -17.98
C CYS A 271 2.94 8.05 -18.72
N PHE A 272 4.16 7.64 -19.03
CA PHE A 272 4.41 6.33 -19.64
C PHE A 272 5.66 5.70 -19.05
N VAL A 273 5.72 4.37 -19.13
CA VAL A 273 6.88 3.59 -18.75
C VAL A 273 7.10 2.44 -19.73
N LYS A 274 8.37 2.11 -19.98
CA LYS A 274 8.80 0.98 -20.81
C LYS A 274 9.66 0.03 -20.00
N ASN A 275 9.38 -1.27 -20.13
CA ASN A 275 10.09 -2.39 -19.50
C ASN A 275 10.28 -2.22 -17.98
N LEU A 276 9.22 -1.79 -17.30
CA LEU A 276 9.19 -1.64 -15.86
C LEU A 276 9.21 -3.02 -15.18
N LEU A 277 10.22 -3.26 -14.35
CA LEU A 277 10.31 -4.38 -13.45
C LEU A 277 9.90 -3.96 -12.05
N ILE A 278 9.01 -4.73 -11.44
CA ILE A 278 8.56 -4.54 -10.06
C ILE A 278 8.66 -5.88 -9.34
N ASN A 279 9.36 -5.93 -8.22
CA ASN A 279 9.28 -7.05 -7.29
C ASN A 279 9.19 -6.55 -5.84
N HIS A 280 8.20 -7.07 -5.12
CA HIS A 280 8.10 -6.91 -3.68
C HIS A 280 7.37 -8.14 -3.11
N PRO A 281 7.84 -8.75 -2.01
CA PRO A 281 7.30 -10.02 -1.49
C PRO A 281 5.79 -10.03 -1.16
N LYS A 282 5.19 -8.85 -0.93
CA LYS A 282 3.73 -8.72 -0.74
C LYS A 282 2.93 -8.59 -2.06
N ILE A 283 3.58 -8.21 -3.16
CA ILE A 283 2.95 -7.97 -4.46
C ILE A 283 2.97 -9.27 -5.28
N ALA A 284 4.16 -9.82 -5.51
CA ALA A 284 4.37 -11.07 -6.24
C ALA A 284 5.65 -11.76 -5.75
N SER A 285 5.77 -13.03 -6.10
CA SER A 285 6.90 -13.87 -5.72
C SER A 285 8.01 -13.82 -6.77
N ASN A 286 7.64 -13.58 -8.03
CA ASN A 286 8.55 -13.42 -9.16
C ASN A 286 8.62 -11.95 -9.57
N ASP A 287 9.65 -11.61 -10.34
CA ASP A 287 9.78 -10.29 -10.96
C ASP A 287 8.61 -10.07 -11.93
N ILE A 288 7.83 -9.02 -11.71
CA ILE A 288 6.76 -8.60 -12.62
C ILE A 288 7.38 -7.67 -13.65
N VAL A 289 7.26 -8.02 -14.94
CA VAL A 289 7.76 -7.19 -16.04
C VAL A 289 6.60 -6.64 -16.84
N VAL A 290 6.47 -5.31 -16.84
CA VAL A 290 5.50 -4.53 -17.59
C VAL A 290 6.19 -3.95 -18.83
N PRO A 291 5.96 -4.49 -20.03
CA PRO A 291 6.70 -4.08 -21.23
C PRO A 291 6.40 -2.64 -21.65
N SER A 292 5.12 -2.25 -21.59
CA SER A 292 4.68 -0.89 -21.82
C SER A 292 3.40 -0.61 -21.04
N ALA A 293 3.37 0.53 -20.37
CA ALA A 293 2.16 1.07 -19.75
C ALA A 293 2.16 2.59 -19.87
N SER A 294 0.98 3.17 -20.02
CA SER A 294 0.79 4.61 -19.95
C SER A 294 -0.51 4.95 -19.27
N ILE A 295 -0.61 6.19 -18.80
CA ILE A 295 -1.83 6.77 -18.27
C ILE A 295 -1.95 8.19 -18.79
N ASP A 296 -3.08 8.50 -19.41
CA ASP A 296 -3.55 9.87 -19.60
C ASP A 296 -4.43 10.19 -18.40
N ALA A 297 -3.91 10.99 -17.47
CA ALA A 297 -4.53 11.30 -16.19
C ALA A 297 -5.10 12.72 -16.18
N ASN A 298 -6.41 12.79 -15.97
CA ASN A 298 -7.14 14.04 -15.74
C ASN A 298 -7.42 14.15 -14.24
N VAL A 299 -6.63 14.99 -13.57
CA VAL A 299 -6.66 15.15 -12.11
C VAL A 299 -7.38 16.43 -11.74
N PHE A 300 -8.33 16.32 -10.82
CA PHE A 300 -9.19 17.39 -10.35
C PHE A 300 -8.97 17.56 -8.85
N ILE A 301 -8.68 18.78 -8.42
CA ILE A 301 -8.37 19.11 -7.03
C ILE A 301 -9.32 20.22 -6.60
N GLY A 302 -10.28 19.89 -5.74
CA GLY A 302 -11.19 20.85 -5.13
C GLY A 302 -10.77 21.24 -3.72
N GLU A 303 -11.63 21.97 -3.00
CA GLU A 303 -11.32 22.47 -1.66
C GLU A 303 -10.89 21.37 -0.67
N ASN A 304 -11.52 20.20 -0.75
CA ASN A 304 -11.36 19.12 0.22
C ASN A 304 -11.19 17.72 -0.41
N TYR A 305 -11.03 17.62 -1.74
CA TYR A 305 -10.87 16.35 -2.43
C TYR A 305 -9.79 16.41 -3.51
N VAL A 306 -9.29 15.22 -3.85
CA VAL A 306 -8.49 14.97 -5.05
C VAL A 306 -9.14 13.83 -5.81
N SER A 307 -9.26 13.96 -7.12
CA SER A 307 -9.77 12.88 -7.97
C SER A 307 -9.01 12.72 -9.27
N VAL A 308 -8.93 11.48 -9.74
CA VAL A 308 -8.66 11.11 -11.12
C VAL A 308 -10.01 10.84 -11.76
N ASP A 309 -10.39 11.61 -12.79
CA ASP A 309 -11.68 11.47 -13.44
C ASP A 309 -11.73 10.25 -14.38
N SER A 310 -12.94 9.73 -14.61
CA SER A 310 -13.30 8.68 -15.55
C SER A 310 -12.90 8.93 -17.01
N SER A 311 -12.69 10.20 -17.39
CA SER A 311 -12.10 10.57 -18.68
C SER A 311 -10.61 10.19 -18.80
N SER A 312 -9.96 9.84 -17.70
CA SER A 312 -8.61 9.29 -17.70
C SER A 312 -8.58 7.92 -18.33
N VAL A 313 -7.46 7.56 -18.97
CA VAL A 313 -7.28 6.28 -19.65
C VAL A 313 -5.95 5.67 -19.24
N ILE A 314 -5.98 4.44 -18.72
CA ILE A 314 -4.80 3.61 -18.50
C ILE A 314 -4.65 2.70 -19.71
N HIS A 315 -3.48 2.66 -20.31
CA HIS A 315 -3.10 1.71 -21.34
C HIS A 315 -2.08 0.71 -20.80
N LEU A 316 -2.33 -0.57 -21.04
CA LEU A 316 -1.40 -1.65 -20.76
C LEU A 316 -1.25 -2.49 -22.03
N LYS A 317 -0.12 -2.38 -22.72
CA LYS A 317 0.02 -2.86 -24.10
C LYS A 317 -1.15 -2.41 -24.99
N ASN A 318 -2.04 -3.34 -25.37
CA ASN A 318 -3.12 -3.12 -26.34
C ASN A 318 -4.50 -2.98 -25.68
N ILE A 319 -4.59 -3.05 -24.35
CA ILE A 319 -5.85 -2.85 -23.63
C ILE A 319 -5.89 -1.49 -22.95
N SER A 320 -7.10 -0.98 -22.76
CA SER A 320 -7.37 0.26 -22.06
C SER A 320 -8.42 0.10 -20.97
N ALA A 321 -8.32 0.89 -19.92
CA ALA A 321 -9.31 0.98 -18.86
C ALA A 321 -9.47 2.43 -18.39
N ASN A 322 -10.68 2.78 -17.95
CA ASN A 322 -11.04 4.12 -17.49
C ASN A 322 -11.19 4.11 -15.96
N PRO A 323 -10.17 4.52 -15.20
CA PRO A 323 -10.28 4.65 -13.76
C PRO A 323 -11.00 5.93 -13.37
N PHE A 324 -11.76 5.87 -12.28
CA PHE A 324 -12.18 7.02 -11.51
C PHE A 324 -11.78 6.78 -10.06
N ILE A 325 -11.02 7.69 -9.48
CA ILE A 325 -10.60 7.61 -8.07
C ILE A 325 -10.91 8.96 -7.45
N LYS A 326 -11.65 9.00 -6.35
CA LYS A 326 -11.88 10.23 -5.59
C LYS A 326 -11.63 10.00 -4.11
N ILE A 327 -10.80 10.86 -3.53
CA ILE A 327 -10.49 10.86 -2.11
C ILE A 327 -10.95 12.20 -1.55
N THR A 328 -12.04 12.18 -0.80
CA THR A 328 -12.51 13.35 -0.04
C THR A 328 -11.91 13.29 1.35
N LEU A 329 -11.37 14.40 1.85
CA LEU A 329 -10.64 14.47 3.12
C LEU A 329 -11.49 15.02 4.27
N LYS A 330 -12.37 15.98 3.99
CA LYS A 330 -13.20 16.70 4.98
C LYS A 330 -14.64 16.86 4.46
N PRO A 331 -15.65 16.98 5.35
CA PRO A 331 -15.58 16.80 6.81
C PRO A 331 -15.37 15.34 7.22
N THR A 332 -15.52 14.42 6.28
CA THR A 332 -15.35 12.97 6.46
C THR A 332 -14.47 12.42 5.37
N LYS A 333 -13.60 11.46 5.71
CA LYS A 333 -12.84 10.76 4.68
C LYS A 333 -13.77 9.84 3.89
N ILE A 334 -13.76 9.98 2.58
CA ILE A 334 -14.52 9.13 1.66
C ILE A 334 -13.57 8.64 0.59
N TYR A 335 -13.64 7.34 0.30
CA TYR A 335 -12.91 6.71 -0.79
C TYR A 335 -13.90 6.23 -1.83
N GLU A 336 -13.74 6.70 -3.06
CA GLU A 336 -14.51 6.25 -4.21
C GLU A 336 -13.54 5.72 -5.26
N LEU A 337 -13.84 4.54 -5.78
CA LEU A 337 -13.10 3.92 -6.86
C LEU A 337 -14.12 3.35 -7.85
N LYS A 338 -14.01 3.72 -9.11
CA LYS A 338 -14.69 3.05 -10.21
C LYS A 338 -13.65 2.65 -11.25
N LEU A 339 -13.83 1.50 -11.86
CA LEU A 339 -13.02 1.08 -12.99
C LEU A 339 -13.98 0.51 -14.02
N HIS A 340 -13.81 0.92 -15.26
CA HIS A 340 -14.61 0.44 -16.38
C HIS A 340 -13.69 0.13 -17.55
N THR A 341 -14.03 -0.93 -18.29
CA THR A 341 -13.44 -1.21 -19.60
C THR A 341 -14.55 -1.27 -20.63
N GLU A 342 -14.20 -0.97 -21.88
CA GLU A 342 -15.02 -1.40 -23.01
C GLU A 342 -14.91 -2.93 -23.21
N TRP A 343 -15.61 -3.46 -24.21
CA TRP A 343 -15.43 -4.83 -24.63
C TRP A 343 -14.00 -5.04 -25.16
N LEU A 344 -13.21 -5.81 -24.41
CA LEU A 344 -11.85 -6.18 -24.74
C LEU A 344 -11.84 -7.56 -25.40
N ASP A 345 -11.06 -7.73 -26.46
CA ASP A 345 -10.72 -9.07 -26.94
C ASP A 345 -10.04 -9.87 -25.81
N ALA A 346 -10.56 -11.05 -25.52
CA ALA A 346 -10.14 -11.82 -24.36
C ALA A 346 -8.66 -12.23 -24.47
N GLN A 347 -8.21 -12.67 -25.66
CA GLN A 347 -6.82 -13.08 -25.85
C GLN A 347 -5.87 -11.89 -25.66
N SER A 348 -6.24 -10.72 -26.18
CA SER A 348 -5.50 -9.47 -26.03
C SER A 348 -5.41 -9.04 -24.57
N LEU A 349 -6.47 -9.20 -23.77
CA LEU A 349 -6.44 -8.98 -22.33
C LEU A 349 -5.42 -9.90 -21.62
N PHE A 350 -5.49 -11.21 -21.85
CA PHE A 350 -4.56 -12.16 -21.22
C PHE A 350 -3.10 -11.92 -21.67
N ASN A 351 -2.88 -11.59 -22.93
CA ASN A 351 -1.55 -11.24 -23.45
C ASN A 351 -1.01 -9.90 -22.92
N SER A 352 -1.90 -9.02 -22.44
CA SER A 352 -1.52 -7.70 -21.91
C SER A 352 -1.09 -7.75 -20.45
N PHE A 353 -1.45 -8.80 -19.70
CA PHE A 353 -0.95 -8.95 -18.34
C PHE A 353 0.59 -8.97 -18.31
N PRO A 354 1.22 -8.32 -17.31
CA PRO A 354 2.66 -8.32 -17.15
C PRO A 354 3.23 -9.74 -17.00
N GLY A 355 4.42 -9.98 -17.54
CA GLY A 355 5.12 -11.25 -17.36
C GLY A 355 5.47 -11.47 -15.88
N GLY A 356 5.38 -12.71 -15.41
CA GLY A 356 5.63 -13.05 -14.00
C GLY A 356 4.48 -12.72 -13.03
N LEU A 357 3.41 -12.07 -13.51
CA LEU A 357 2.24 -11.76 -12.66
C LEU A 357 1.42 -13.00 -12.31
N PHE A 358 1.19 -13.88 -13.28
CA PHE A 358 0.38 -15.09 -13.14
C PHE A 358 1.22 -16.32 -13.48
N GLU A 359 1.22 -17.31 -12.59
CA GLU A 359 2.00 -18.55 -12.76
C GLU A 359 1.15 -19.63 -13.44
N SER A 360 -0.06 -19.87 -12.93
CA SER A 360 -0.97 -20.93 -13.38
C SER A 360 -1.66 -20.58 -14.70
N LEU A 361 -2.01 -19.31 -14.91
CA LEU A 361 -2.66 -18.83 -16.13
C LEU A 361 -1.66 -18.48 -17.25
N ALA A 362 -0.35 -18.54 -17.00
CA ALA A 362 0.65 -18.23 -18.01
C ALA A 362 0.48 -19.15 -19.24
N GLY A 363 0.40 -18.56 -20.44
CA GLY A 363 0.25 -19.29 -21.70
C GLY A 363 -1.18 -19.72 -22.06
N ILE A 364 -2.19 -19.31 -21.29
CA ILE A 364 -3.59 -19.59 -21.60
C ILE A 364 -3.99 -19.03 -22.98
N LYS A 365 -4.74 -19.81 -23.75
CA LYS A 365 -5.36 -19.37 -25.01
C LYS A 365 -6.88 -19.34 -24.88
N VAL A 366 -7.47 -18.21 -25.23
CA VAL A 366 -8.90 -17.95 -25.11
C VAL A 366 -9.44 -17.27 -26.36
N SER A 367 -10.75 -17.34 -26.55
CA SER A 367 -11.46 -16.57 -27.58
C SER A 367 -12.61 -15.79 -26.95
N GLY A 368 -13.21 -14.87 -27.70
CA GLY A 368 -14.36 -14.07 -27.28
C GLY A 368 -13.96 -12.72 -26.69
N LYS A 369 -14.90 -12.05 -26.02
CA LYS A 369 -14.69 -10.72 -25.43
C LYS A 369 -15.05 -10.70 -23.97
N LEU A 370 -14.40 -9.79 -23.24
CA LEU A 370 -14.59 -9.56 -21.82
C LEU A 370 -14.78 -8.08 -21.55
N LYS A 371 -15.66 -7.76 -20.61
CA LYS A 371 -15.90 -6.40 -20.15
C LYS A 371 -15.92 -6.37 -18.63
N TYR A 372 -15.07 -5.54 -18.03
CA TYR A 372 -14.89 -5.48 -16.59
C TYR A 372 -15.43 -4.17 -16.01
N GLY A 373 -16.08 -4.28 -14.86
CA GLY A 373 -16.52 -3.15 -14.07
C GLY A 373 -16.25 -3.34 -12.57
N LEU A 374 -15.96 -2.24 -11.91
CA LEU A 374 -15.80 -2.14 -10.46
C LEU A 374 -16.39 -0.83 -9.98
N LYS A 375 -17.15 -0.89 -8.89
CA LYS A 375 -17.62 0.26 -8.12
C LYS A 375 -17.33 0.01 -6.65
N PHE A 376 -16.67 0.96 -6.01
CA PHE A 376 -16.37 0.92 -4.60
C PHE A 376 -16.59 2.30 -4.00
N TYR A 377 -17.30 2.31 -2.87
CA TYR A 377 -17.58 3.51 -2.10
C TYR A 377 -17.46 3.18 -0.61
N LEU A 378 -16.60 3.91 0.10
CA LEU A 378 -16.43 3.79 1.55
C LEU A 378 -16.47 5.16 2.21
N ASN A 379 -17.52 5.40 2.99
CA ASN A 379 -17.58 6.50 3.94
C ASN A 379 -17.00 6.04 5.27
N THR A 380 -15.91 6.68 5.72
CA THR A 380 -15.22 6.28 6.95
C THR A 380 -16.04 6.47 8.23
N LYS A 381 -17.07 7.34 8.24
CA LYS A 381 -17.99 7.48 9.38
C LYS A 381 -19.02 6.35 9.45
N ASP A 382 -19.34 5.75 8.31
CA ASP A 382 -20.39 4.74 8.18
C ASP A 382 -19.87 3.56 7.35
N ALA A 383 -18.88 2.87 7.93
CA ALA A 383 -18.18 1.79 7.25
C ALA A 383 -19.07 0.56 6.98
N ASP A 384 -20.20 0.40 7.69
CA ASP A 384 -21.13 -0.72 7.46
C ASP A 384 -21.87 -0.58 6.12
N ASN A 385 -22.10 0.66 5.68
CA ASN A 385 -22.73 0.96 4.40
C ASN A 385 -21.74 1.06 3.23
N VAL A 386 -20.57 0.41 3.35
CA VAL A 386 -19.62 0.25 2.23
C VAL A 386 -20.35 -0.35 1.02
N GLN A 387 -20.15 0.24 -0.16
CA GLN A 387 -20.64 -0.31 -1.42
C GLN A 387 -19.45 -0.92 -2.16
N PHE A 388 -19.62 -2.12 -2.68
CA PHE A 388 -18.61 -2.81 -3.46
C PHE A 388 -19.34 -3.69 -4.45
N ASP A 389 -19.23 -3.39 -5.73
CA ASP A 389 -19.82 -4.14 -6.84
C ASP A 389 -18.71 -4.37 -7.88
N SER A 390 -18.53 -5.61 -8.31
CA SER A 390 -17.50 -6.01 -9.25
C SER A 390 -18.05 -7.09 -10.16
N TRP A 391 -17.97 -6.84 -11.47
CA TRP A 391 -18.51 -7.75 -12.47
C TRP A 391 -17.54 -7.91 -13.64
N LEU A 392 -17.57 -9.09 -14.23
CA LEU A 392 -16.82 -9.45 -15.42
C LEU A 392 -17.78 -10.14 -16.37
N GLU A 393 -18.28 -9.37 -17.33
CA GLU A 393 -19.16 -9.84 -18.40
C GLU A 393 -18.34 -10.53 -19.48
N LYS A 394 -18.96 -11.51 -20.14
CA LYS A 394 -18.35 -12.28 -21.21
C LYS A 394 -19.27 -12.39 -22.41
N GLU A 395 -18.68 -12.31 -23.60
CA GLU A 395 -19.35 -12.54 -24.88
C GLU A 395 -18.57 -13.61 -25.64
N ASN A 396 -19.21 -14.76 -25.92
CA ASN A 396 -18.60 -15.89 -26.63
C ASN A 396 -17.24 -16.35 -26.07
N PHE A 397 -17.00 -16.12 -24.76
CA PHE A 397 -15.74 -16.48 -24.13
C PHE A 397 -15.57 -18.00 -24.05
N LYS A 398 -14.44 -18.49 -24.54
CA LYS A 398 -14.06 -19.91 -24.46
C LYS A 398 -12.57 -20.04 -24.13
N VAL A 399 -12.24 -21.04 -23.33
CA VAL A 399 -10.85 -21.46 -23.14
C VAL A 399 -10.52 -22.49 -24.20
N LEU A 400 -9.56 -22.17 -25.08
CA LEU A 400 -9.10 -23.05 -26.16
C LEU A 400 -7.95 -23.94 -25.69
N GLN A 401 -7.07 -23.39 -24.85
CA GLN A 401 -5.94 -24.10 -24.25
C GLN A 401 -5.71 -23.53 -22.85
N TYR A 402 -5.60 -24.39 -21.84
CA TYR A 402 -5.19 -23.95 -20.51
C TYR A 402 -3.72 -23.50 -20.50
N GLY A 403 -3.37 -22.67 -19.50
CA GLY A 403 -2.00 -22.24 -19.28
C GLY A 403 -1.14 -23.36 -18.68
N GLN A 404 -0.19 -22.98 -17.83
CA GLN A 404 0.66 -23.94 -17.10
C GLN A 404 -0.16 -24.94 -16.26
N THR A 405 -1.36 -24.54 -15.84
CA THR A 405 -2.23 -25.36 -15.00
C THR A 405 -3.53 -25.71 -15.72
N ASP A 406 -3.79 -27.01 -15.91
CA ASP A 406 -5.05 -27.52 -16.43
C ASP A 406 -6.17 -27.42 -15.37
N LEU A 407 -7.18 -26.60 -15.65
CA LEU A 407 -8.30 -26.38 -14.73
C LEU A 407 -9.32 -27.54 -14.73
N THR A 408 -9.30 -28.41 -15.74
CA THR A 408 -10.16 -29.62 -15.79
C THR A 408 -9.69 -30.71 -14.84
N LYS A 409 -8.50 -30.56 -14.25
CA LYS A 409 -7.92 -31.45 -13.23
C LYS A 409 -8.89 -31.77 -12.10
N LEU A 410 -9.78 -30.84 -11.73
CA LEU A 410 -10.82 -31.09 -10.71
C LEU A 410 -11.74 -32.26 -11.08
N ASN A 411 -11.98 -32.53 -12.36
CA ASN A 411 -12.87 -33.59 -12.83
C ASN A 411 -12.19 -34.94 -12.97
N GLN A 412 -10.88 -35.01 -12.75
CA GLN A 412 -10.07 -36.20 -12.95
C GLN A 412 -9.45 -36.67 -11.63
N VAL A 413 -8.78 -37.81 -11.66
CA VAL A 413 -7.93 -38.25 -10.55
C VAL A 413 -6.64 -37.43 -10.59
N PHE A 414 -6.23 -36.88 -9.45
CA PHE A 414 -4.99 -36.11 -9.39
C PHE A 414 -4.27 -36.24 -8.06
N VAL A 415 -2.98 -35.90 -8.04
CA VAL A 415 -2.18 -35.83 -6.82
C VAL A 415 -2.25 -34.42 -6.24
N TYR A 416 -2.64 -34.34 -4.97
CA TYR A 416 -2.65 -33.13 -4.15
C TYR A 416 -1.49 -33.17 -3.15
N THR A 417 -0.64 -32.15 -3.17
CA THR A 417 0.48 -32.00 -2.24
C THR A 417 0.26 -30.77 -1.37
N PRO A 418 -0.16 -30.91 -0.10
CA PRO A 418 -0.26 -29.78 0.81
C PRO A 418 1.14 -29.25 1.15
N TYR A 419 1.24 -27.97 1.52
CA TYR A 419 2.49 -27.36 1.97
C TYR A 419 2.33 -26.75 3.36
N GLU A 420 3.28 -26.98 4.26
CA GLU A 420 3.31 -26.41 5.60
C GLU A 420 4.62 -25.66 5.83
N ASN A 421 4.54 -24.35 6.15
CA ASN A 421 5.69 -23.48 6.36
C ASN A 421 6.74 -23.56 5.22
N GLY A 422 6.27 -23.68 3.97
CA GLY A 422 7.12 -23.81 2.78
C GLY A 422 7.60 -25.24 2.48
N LYS A 423 7.33 -26.22 3.35
CA LYS A 423 7.73 -27.62 3.16
C LYS A 423 6.57 -28.43 2.56
N PRO A 424 6.80 -29.24 1.51
CA PRO A 424 5.77 -30.14 1.00
C PRO A 424 5.46 -31.22 2.05
N MET A 425 4.17 -31.46 2.26
CA MET A 425 3.64 -32.58 3.03
C MET A 425 3.45 -33.79 2.11
N PRO A 426 3.22 -35.00 2.66
CA PRO A 426 3.03 -36.19 1.84
C PRO A 426 1.94 -36.00 0.77
N PRO A 427 2.21 -36.37 -0.50
CA PRO A 427 1.23 -36.27 -1.56
C PRO A 427 0.05 -37.22 -1.30
N ARG A 428 -1.14 -36.81 -1.72
CA ARG A 428 -2.39 -37.57 -1.57
C ARG A 428 -3.08 -37.69 -2.90
N ILE A 429 -3.54 -38.89 -3.24
CA ILE A 429 -4.35 -39.10 -4.44
C ILE A 429 -5.78 -38.62 -4.13
N VAL A 430 -6.32 -37.77 -4.99
CA VAL A 430 -7.70 -37.31 -4.97
C VAL A 430 -8.47 -38.12 -6.02
N GLY A 431 -9.02 -39.24 -5.59
CA GLY A 431 -9.78 -40.15 -6.44
C GLY A 431 -9.92 -41.55 -5.82
N PRO A 432 -10.61 -42.47 -6.51
CA PRO A 432 -10.98 -43.78 -5.96
C PRO A 432 -9.83 -44.66 -5.48
N ALA A 433 -8.61 -44.47 -6.02
CA ALA A 433 -7.42 -45.22 -5.60
C ALA A 433 -6.96 -44.89 -4.16
N ASN A 434 -7.41 -43.77 -3.58
CA ASN A 434 -7.18 -43.46 -2.19
C ASN A 434 -8.32 -44.03 -1.33
N PRO A 435 -8.06 -44.98 -0.41
CA PRO A 435 -9.11 -45.57 0.43
C PRO A 435 -9.77 -44.55 1.38
N ASN A 436 -9.15 -43.38 1.59
CA ASN A 436 -9.72 -42.29 2.35
C ASN A 436 -10.52 -41.29 1.50
N PHE A 437 -10.51 -41.42 0.17
CA PHE A 437 -11.35 -40.60 -0.70
C PHE A 437 -12.81 -40.99 -0.54
N THR A 438 -13.66 -40.00 -0.30
CA THR A 438 -15.10 -40.21 -0.07
C THR A 438 -15.92 -39.47 -1.12
N PRO A 439 -16.64 -40.17 -2.00
CA PRO A 439 -17.61 -39.56 -2.91
C PRO A 439 -18.66 -38.72 -2.18
N LEU A 440 -19.16 -37.65 -2.79
CA LEU A 440 -20.06 -36.69 -2.14
C LEU A 440 -21.35 -37.31 -1.63
N ASN A 441 -21.86 -38.34 -2.32
CA ASN A 441 -23.05 -39.08 -1.92
C ASN A 441 -22.82 -40.01 -0.72
N GLN A 442 -21.57 -40.31 -0.38
CA GLN A 442 -21.17 -41.07 0.82
C GLN A 442 -20.76 -40.15 1.98
N ILE A 443 -20.96 -38.84 1.84
CA ILE A 443 -20.75 -37.87 2.92
C ILE A 443 -22.12 -37.53 3.53
N SER A 444 -22.23 -37.65 4.86
CA SER A 444 -23.43 -37.32 5.62
C SER A 444 -24.04 -35.97 5.16
N PRO A 445 -25.35 -35.91 4.84
CA PRO A 445 -26.02 -34.65 4.54
C PRO A 445 -25.86 -33.62 5.64
N ASN A 446 -25.82 -34.05 6.91
CA ASN A 446 -25.59 -33.18 8.05
C ASN A 446 -24.26 -32.44 7.95
N LEU A 447 -23.18 -33.14 7.58
CA LEU A 447 -21.86 -32.53 7.40
C LEU A 447 -21.84 -31.57 6.23
N ARG A 448 -22.38 -31.99 5.08
CA ARG A 448 -22.45 -31.15 3.88
C ARG A 448 -23.15 -29.83 4.20
N ASN A 449 -24.31 -29.91 4.86
CA ASN A 449 -25.11 -28.76 5.23
C ASN A 449 -24.46 -27.90 6.33
N ALA A 450 -23.84 -28.51 7.34
CA ALA A 450 -23.15 -27.78 8.41
C ALA A 450 -21.96 -26.98 7.87
N VAL A 451 -21.11 -27.59 7.06
CA VAL A 451 -19.93 -26.92 6.48
C VAL A 451 -20.34 -25.83 5.51
N MET A 452 -21.32 -26.08 4.63
CA MET A 452 -21.88 -25.02 3.78
C MET A 452 -22.48 -23.89 4.63
N THR A 453 -23.22 -24.19 5.70
CA THR A 453 -23.84 -23.16 6.55
C THR A 453 -22.80 -22.32 7.29
N ALA A 454 -21.67 -22.91 7.67
CA ALA A 454 -20.58 -22.23 8.37
C ALA A 454 -19.69 -21.40 7.43
N GLU A 455 -19.27 -21.98 6.30
CA GLU A 455 -18.26 -21.39 5.41
C GLU A 455 -18.88 -20.61 4.24
N ASP A 456 -19.96 -21.11 3.65
CA ASP A 456 -20.51 -20.59 2.39
C ASP A 456 -22.01 -20.90 2.21
N PRO A 457 -22.90 -20.15 2.90
CA PRO A 457 -24.31 -20.50 3.02
C PRO A 457 -25.09 -20.46 1.71
N SER A 458 -24.54 -19.84 0.67
CA SER A 458 -25.13 -19.69 -0.66
C SER A 458 -24.33 -20.42 -1.74
N PHE A 459 -23.47 -21.38 -1.37
CA PHE A 459 -22.54 -22.09 -2.26
C PHE A 459 -23.14 -22.50 -3.62
N TYR A 460 -24.32 -23.13 -3.61
CA TYR A 460 -25.00 -23.60 -4.82
C TYR A 460 -25.66 -22.49 -5.66
N ARG A 461 -25.82 -21.29 -5.12
CA ARG A 461 -26.52 -20.17 -5.78
C ARG A 461 -25.57 -19.16 -6.42
N HIS A 462 -24.36 -19.00 -5.90
CA HIS A 462 -23.41 -18.01 -6.42
C HIS A 462 -22.42 -18.61 -7.43
N HIS A 463 -21.83 -17.78 -8.29
CA HIS A 463 -20.83 -18.18 -9.29
C HIS A 463 -19.39 -17.87 -8.82
N GLY A 464 -19.01 -18.46 -7.69
CA GLY A 464 -17.68 -18.31 -7.09
C GLY A 464 -17.51 -17.19 -6.06
N PHE A 465 -18.32 -16.13 -6.06
CA PHE A 465 -18.16 -14.99 -5.13
C PHE A 465 -19.46 -14.61 -4.43
N VAL A 466 -19.36 -14.08 -3.21
CA VAL A 466 -20.49 -13.51 -2.45
C VAL A 466 -20.15 -12.07 -2.09
N GLU A 467 -20.72 -11.12 -2.82
CA GLU A 467 -20.45 -9.68 -2.68
C GLU A 467 -20.73 -9.16 -1.26
N GLU A 468 -21.84 -9.59 -0.66
CA GLU A 468 -22.20 -9.21 0.71
C GLU A 468 -21.13 -9.64 1.74
N SER A 469 -20.51 -10.82 1.54
CA SER A 469 -19.42 -11.30 2.39
C SER A 469 -18.17 -10.44 2.22
N ILE A 470 -17.86 -9.98 1.00
CA ILE A 470 -16.75 -9.07 0.73
C ILE A 470 -17.01 -7.71 1.40
N ARG A 471 -18.21 -7.14 1.24
CA ARG A 471 -18.62 -5.88 1.88
C ARG A 471 -18.49 -5.94 3.39
N LYS A 472 -19.03 -6.99 4.03
CA LYS A 472 -18.91 -7.22 5.48
C LYS A 472 -17.46 -7.38 5.93
N SER A 473 -16.62 -8.05 5.12
CA SER A 473 -15.18 -8.18 5.37
C SER A 473 -14.50 -6.82 5.39
N ILE A 474 -14.70 -6.01 4.34
CA ILE A 474 -14.12 -4.67 4.22
C ILE A 474 -14.56 -3.79 5.39
N ALA A 475 -15.86 -3.75 5.71
CA ALA A 475 -16.41 -2.97 6.82
C ALA A 475 -15.76 -3.35 8.16
N THR A 476 -15.67 -4.66 8.44
CA THR A 476 -15.09 -5.19 9.68
C THR A 476 -13.59 -4.88 9.77
N ASP A 477 -12.84 -5.15 8.70
CA ASP A 477 -11.40 -4.96 8.66
C ASP A 477 -11.02 -3.49 8.76
N PHE A 478 -11.83 -2.60 8.16
CA PHE A 478 -11.65 -1.15 8.28
C PHE A 478 -11.88 -0.66 9.71
N LYS A 479 -12.97 -1.09 10.37
CA LYS A 479 -13.28 -0.72 11.76
C LYS A 479 -12.23 -1.22 12.75
N GLU A 480 -11.77 -2.45 12.56
CA GLU A 480 -10.82 -3.12 13.45
C GLU A 480 -9.36 -2.77 13.12
N LYS A 481 -9.11 -2.13 11.97
CA LYS A 481 -7.76 -1.80 11.44
C LYS A 481 -6.84 -3.01 11.31
N GLN A 482 -7.42 -4.19 11.12
CA GLN A 482 -6.73 -5.47 10.98
C GLN A 482 -7.56 -6.40 10.10
N PHE A 483 -6.91 -7.32 9.38
CA PHE A 483 -7.60 -8.34 8.59
C PHE A 483 -8.18 -9.42 9.51
N LYS A 484 -9.38 -9.18 10.05
CA LYS A 484 -10.06 -10.02 11.05
C LYS A 484 -11.06 -10.97 10.42
N ARG A 485 -11.76 -10.52 9.38
CA ARG A 485 -12.80 -11.30 8.70
C ARG A 485 -12.31 -11.70 7.31
N GLY A 486 -12.65 -12.91 6.88
CA GLY A 486 -12.43 -13.36 5.51
C GLY A 486 -13.74 -13.30 4.72
N GLY A 487 -13.65 -12.94 3.43
CA GLY A 487 -14.76 -12.98 2.48
C GLY A 487 -14.62 -14.06 1.40
N SER A 488 -13.82 -15.11 1.63
CA SER A 488 -13.57 -16.15 0.62
C SER A 488 -14.58 -17.29 0.69
N THR A 489 -15.16 -17.66 -0.46
CA THR A 489 -16.12 -18.76 -0.64
C THR A 489 -15.42 -20.12 -0.67
N ILE A 490 -16.19 -21.22 -0.62
CA ILE A 490 -15.65 -22.58 -0.79
C ILE A 490 -14.92 -22.70 -2.14
N SER A 491 -15.45 -22.12 -3.21
CA SER A 491 -14.83 -22.12 -4.54
C SER A 491 -13.46 -21.45 -4.55
N MET A 492 -13.34 -20.30 -3.90
CA MET A 492 -12.06 -19.59 -3.75
C MET A 492 -11.07 -20.38 -2.92
N GLN A 493 -11.52 -20.98 -1.81
CA GLN A 493 -10.68 -21.81 -0.96
C GLN A 493 -10.18 -23.06 -1.71
N LEU A 494 -11.05 -23.71 -2.49
CA LEU A 494 -10.71 -24.85 -3.34
C LEU A 494 -9.65 -24.48 -4.39
N VAL A 495 -9.89 -23.41 -5.17
CA VAL A 495 -8.95 -22.96 -6.21
C VAL A 495 -7.60 -22.61 -5.62
N LYS A 496 -7.58 -21.84 -4.52
CA LYS A 496 -6.37 -21.51 -3.78
C LYS A 496 -5.57 -22.75 -3.40
N ASN A 497 -6.24 -23.81 -2.95
CA ASN A 497 -5.56 -25.03 -2.48
C ASN A 497 -5.09 -25.92 -3.63
N VAL A 498 -5.84 -26.04 -4.72
CA VAL A 498 -5.55 -26.99 -5.82
C VAL A 498 -4.58 -26.42 -6.86
N PHE A 499 -4.72 -25.13 -7.19
CA PHE A 499 -4.11 -24.55 -8.39
C PHE A 499 -3.06 -23.47 -8.12
N LEU A 500 -2.92 -22.99 -6.88
CA LEU A 500 -2.07 -21.85 -6.58
C LEU A 500 -1.05 -22.18 -5.50
N SER A 501 0.08 -21.47 -5.54
CA SER A 501 1.11 -21.55 -4.50
C SER A 501 0.59 -21.00 -3.16
N ARG A 502 1.20 -21.39 -2.03
CA ARG A 502 0.80 -20.88 -0.70
C ARG A 502 1.29 -19.45 -0.39
N GLN A 503 2.02 -18.81 -1.30
CA GLN A 503 2.59 -17.49 -1.07
C GLN A 503 1.48 -16.44 -0.96
N LYS A 504 1.45 -15.68 0.13
CA LYS A 504 0.39 -14.69 0.38
C LYS A 504 0.69 -13.37 -0.33
N THR A 505 0.62 -13.37 -1.66
CA THR A 505 0.85 -12.20 -2.51
C THR A 505 -0.46 -11.67 -3.11
N LEU A 506 -0.46 -10.38 -3.48
CA LEU A 506 -1.58 -9.75 -4.18
C LEU A 506 -1.81 -10.38 -5.56
N ALA A 507 -0.74 -10.63 -6.32
CA ALA A 507 -0.80 -11.26 -7.64
C ALA A 507 -1.47 -12.64 -7.59
N ARG A 508 -1.09 -13.49 -6.63
CA ARG A 508 -1.75 -14.78 -6.40
C ARG A 508 -3.24 -14.61 -6.08
N LYS A 509 -3.63 -13.59 -5.31
CA LYS A 509 -5.05 -13.36 -4.98
C LYS A 509 -5.85 -12.91 -6.19
N ILE A 510 -5.27 -12.10 -7.09
CA ILE A 510 -5.89 -11.72 -8.36
C ILE A 510 -6.05 -12.96 -9.25
N GLU A 511 -5.00 -13.79 -9.35
CA GLU A 511 -5.03 -15.04 -10.10
C GLU A 511 -6.09 -16.03 -9.57
N GLU A 512 -6.24 -16.13 -8.24
CA GLU A 512 -7.31 -16.89 -7.57
C GLU A 512 -8.70 -16.44 -8.04
N THR A 513 -8.96 -15.14 -8.03
CA THR A 513 -10.23 -14.57 -8.51
C THR A 513 -10.46 -14.90 -9.99
N LEU A 514 -9.44 -14.75 -10.83
CA LEU A 514 -9.57 -15.07 -12.27
C LEU A 514 -9.84 -16.56 -12.50
N ILE A 515 -9.12 -17.47 -11.84
CA ILE A 515 -9.34 -18.92 -11.99
C ILE A 515 -10.73 -19.32 -11.47
N VAL A 516 -11.16 -18.81 -10.32
CA VAL A 516 -12.52 -19.06 -9.79
C VAL A 516 -13.56 -18.60 -10.80
N TRP A 517 -13.42 -17.39 -11.35
CA TRP A 517 -14.34 -16.88 -12.36
C TRP A 517 -14.36 -17.78 -13.60
N ILE A 518 -13.19 -18.20 -14.10
CA ILE A 518 -13.07 -19.09 -15.27
C ILE A 518 -13.78 -20.42 -15.01
N ILE A 519 -13.55 -21.07 -13.86
CA ILE A 519 -14.15 -22.37 -13.52
C ILE A 519 -15.67 -22.27 -13.38
N GLU A 520 -16.14 -21.31 -12.57
CA GLU A 520 -17.56 -21.17 -12.22
C GLU A 520 -18.39 -20.64 -13.38
N ASN A 521 -17.90 -19.68 -14.15
CA ASN A 521 -18.68 -19.09 -15.24
C ASN A 521 -18.62 -19.90 -16.54
N ASN A 522 -17.60 -20.74 -16.74
CA ASN A 522 -17.53 -21.65 -17.89
C ASN A 522 -17.96 -23.08 -17.55
N ASN A 523 -18.50 -23.31 -16.35
CA ASN A 523 -18.97 -24.61 -15.88
C ASN A 523 -17.92 -25.72 -16.07
N ILE A 524 -16.64 -25.41 -15.83
CA ILE A 524 -15.54 -26.36 -15.99
C ILE A 524 -15.72 -27.54 -15.04
N SER A 525 -16.20 -27.29 -13.81
CA SER A 525 -16.54 -28.31 -12.82
C SER A 525 -17.90 -28.00 -12.23
N THR A 526 -18.71 -29.03 -11.97
CA THR A 526 -20.00 -28.86 -11.29
C THR A 526 -19.80 -28.50 -9.81
N LYS A 527 -20.77 -27.80 -9.19
CA LYS A 527 -20.76 -27.48 -7.76
C LYS A 527 -20.60 -28.72 -6.87
N ASN A 528 -21.26 -29.82 -7.23
CA ASN A 528 -21.13 -31.09 -6.52
C ASN A 528 -19.71 -31.62 -6.59
N ARG A 529 -19.09 -31.65 -7.77
CA ARG A 529 -17.71 -32.10 -7.90
C ARG A 529 -16.73 -31.19 -7.15
N MET A 530 -16.92 -29.87 -7.21
CA MET A 530 -16.11 -28.92 -6.44
C MET A 530 -16.21 -29.19 -4.94
N LEU A 531 -17.43 -29.39 -4.43
CA LEU A 531 -17.67 -29.67 -3.01
C LEU A 531 -17.09 -31.03 -2.59
N GLU A 532 -17.18 -32.05 -3.45
CA GLU A 532 -16.55 -33.35 -3.24
C GLU A 532 -15.04 -33.24 -3.09
N VAL A 533 -14.38 -32.57 -4.04
CA VAL A 533 -12.93 -32.36 -3.98
C VAL A 533 -12.57 -31.54 -2.75
N TYR A 534 -13.32 -30.47 -2.45
CA TYR A 534 -13.13 -29.65 -1.27
C TYR A 534 -13.09 -30.50 0.01
N PHE A 535 -14.11 -31.32 0.25
CA PHE A 535 -14.15 -32.20 1.43
C PHE A 535 -12.99 -33.20 1.50
N ASN A 536 -12.44 -33.61 0.36
CA ASN A 536 -11.36 -34.59 0.28
C ASN A 536 -9.95 -33.98 0.36
N ILE A 537 -9.80 -32.65 0.23
CA ILE A 537 -8.47 -32.01 0.26
C ILE A 537 -8.26 -31.06 1.43
N ILE A 538 -9.32 -30.56 2.07
CA ILE A 538 -9.13 -29.61 3.17
C ILE A 538 -8.48 -30.28 4.39
N GLU A 539 -7.75 -29.47 5.14
CA GLU A 539 -7.15 -29.87 6.39
C GLU A 539 -8.21 -29.86 7.49
N TRP A 540 -8.32 -30.96 8.23
CA TRP A 540 -9.24 -31.10 9.36
C TRP A 540 -8.53 -31.16 10.71
N GLY A 541 -7.22 -31.38 10.70
CA GLY A 541 -6.38 -31.48 11.89
C GLY A 541 -4.90 -31.51 11.50
N ARG A 542 -4.01 -31.59 12.48
CA ARG A 542 -2.56 -31.67 12.20
C ARG A 542 -2.27 -32.93 11.37
N ASN A 543 -1.85 -32.73 10.12
CA ASN A 543 -1.62 -33.79 9.13
C ASN A 543 -2.85 -34.64 8.74
N ILE A 544 -4.06 -34.22 9.11
CA ILE A 544 -5.31 -34.91 8.77
C ILE A 544 -5.98 -34.17 7.62
N TYR A 545 -6.06 -34.81 6.45
CA TYR A 545 -6.61 -34.19 5.24
C TYR A 545 -7.69 -35.07 4.62
N GLY A 546 -8.77 -34.42 4.20
CA GLY A 546 -9.91 -35.12 3.65
C GLY A 546 -10.84 -35.70 4.70
N ILE A 547 -12.14 -35.71 4.39
CA ILE A 547 -13.17 -36.06 5.35
C ILE A 547 -13.12 -37.52 5.78
N GLY A 548 -12.73 -38.43 4.90
CA GLY A 548 -12.59 -39.86 5.23
C GLY A 548 -11.57 -40.08 6.34
N GLU A 549 -10.42 -39.41 6.27
CA GLU A 549 -9.41 -39.46 7.33
C GLU A 549 -9.93 -38.80 8.61
N ALA A 550 -10.56 -37.63 8.49
CA ALA A 550 -11.06 -36.86 9.62
C ALA A 550 -12.15 -37.59 10.43
N SER A 551 -13.14 -38.20 9.78
CA SER A 551 -14.22 -38.90 10.47
C SER A 551 -13.70 -40.11 11.27
N ARG A 552 -12.74 -40.85 10.69
CA ARG A 552 -12.07 -41.98 11.35
C ARG A 552 -11.14 -41.54 12.48
N TYR A 553 -10.47 -40.41 12.29
CA TYR A 553 -9.57 -39.83 13.29
C TYR A 553 -10.38 -39.39 14.51
N TYR A 554 -11.32 -38.46 14.35
CA TYR A 554 -12.06 -37.86 15.48
C TYR A 554 -13.05 -38.82 16.13
N PHE A 555 -13.77 -39.61 15.33
CA PHE A 555 -14.94 -40.36 15.81
C PHE A 555 -14.88 -41.86 15.55
N GLY A 556 -13.89 -42.35 14.79
CA GLY A 556 -13.81 -43.76 14.41
C GLY A 556 -14.95 -44.19 13.46
N LYS A 557 -15.59 -43.25 12.76
CA LYS A 557 -16.77 -43.48 11.93
C LYS A 557 -16.49 -43.30 10.44
N SER A 558 -17.32 -43.90 9.60
CA SER A 558 -17.37 -43.51 8.19
C SER A 558 -17.97 -42.10 8.04
N PRO A 559 -17.64 -41.35 6.97
CA PRO A 559 -18.24 -40.03 6.73
C PRO A 559 -19.76 -40.03 6.57
N ALA A 560 -20.35 -41.16 6.16
CA ALA A 560 -21.80 -41.30 6.01
C ALA A 560 -22.50 -41.36 7.38
N ASP A 561 -21.83 -41.90 8.40
CA ASP A 561 -22.38 -42.15 9.74
C ASP A 561 -22.23 -40.95 10.69
N LEU A 562 -21.72 -39.82 10.20
CA LEU A 562 -21.54 -38.63 11.00
C LEU A 562 -22.91 -38.06 11.43
N THR A 563 -23.09 -37.97 12.74
CA THR A 563 -24.27 -37.35 13.36
C THR A 563 -24.27 -35.84 13.15
N ILE A 564 -25.41 -35.18 13.43
CA ILE A 564 -25.51 -33.71 13.36
C ILE A 564 -24.50 -33.01 14.28
N GLY A 565 -24.31 -33.49 15.50
CA GLY A 565 -23.38 -32.89 16.45
C GLY A 565 -21.92 -33.00 15.99
N GLU A 566 -21.52 -34.18 15.52
CA GLU A 566 -20.18 -34.43 14.96
C GLU A 566 -19.95 -33.60 13.69
N SER A 567 -20.99 -33.43 12.88
CA SER A 567 -20.97 -32.61 11.67
C SER A 567 -20.78 -31.12 11.96
N ILE A 568 -21.52 -30.57 12.93
CA ILE A 568 -21.39 -29.19 13.38
C ILE A 568 -20.03 -28.96 14.03
N TYR A 569 -19.53 -29.92 14.81
CA TYR A 569 -18.17 -29.86 15.34
C TYR A 569 -17.12 -29.77 14.22
N LEU A 570 -17.18 -30.67 13.23
CA LEU A 570 -16.24 -30.65 12.11
C LEU A 570 -16.32 -29.35 11.32
N ALA A 571 -17.51 -28.78 11.12
CA ALA A 571 -17.66 -27.46 10.52
C ALA A 571 -16.97 -26.36 11.34
N SER A 572 -17.03 -26.43 12.68
CA SER A 572 -16.43 -25.43 13.58
C SER A 572 -14.90 -25.33 13.50
N ILE A 573 -14.24 -26.41 13.08
CA ILE A 573 -12.77 -26.48 13.05
C ILE A 573 -12.18 -26.12 11.68
N VAL A 574 -12.98 -26.04 10.60
CA VAL A 574 -12.51 -25.72 9.24
C VAL A 574 -11.70 -24.41 9.19
N PRO A 575 -12.07 -23.30 9.86
CA PRO A 575 -11.26 -22.09 9.87
C PRO A 575 -9.90 -22.24 10.54
N LYS A 576 -9.76 -23.19 11.47
CA LYS A 576 -8.55 -23.40 12.29
C LYS A 576 -8.37 -24.88 12.66
N PRO A 577 -8.05 -25.74 11.68
CA PRO A 577 -8.12 -27.19 11.85
C PRO A 577 -7.15 -27.74 12.89
N LYS A 578 -5.95 -27.15 12.97
CA LYS A 578 -4.89 -27.55 13.91
C LYS A 578 -5.24 -27.39 15.38
N SER A 579 -6.31 -26.65 15.70
CA SER A 579 -6.80 -26.53 17.08
C SER A 579 -7.93 -27.46 17.44
N GLY A 580 -8.39 -28.33 16.53
CA GLY A 580 -9.59 -29.15 16.74
C GLY A 580 -9.55 -29.96 18.05
N LEU A 581 -8.43 -30.63 18.37
CA LEU A 581 -8.32 -31.42 19.60
C LEU A 581 -8.48 -30.59 20.89
N TYR A 582 -8.17 -29.29 20.88
CA TYR A 582 -8.30 -28.45 22.08
C TYR A 582 -9.77 -28.17 22.46
N SER A 583 -10.71 -28.50 21.59
CA SER A 583 -12.14 -28.37 21.81
C SER A 583 -12.75 -29.47 22.68
N PHE A 584 -11.96 -30.49 23.04
CA PHE A 584 -12.42 -31.60 23.88
C PHE A 584 -11.84 -31.50 25.30
N GLU A 585 -12.62 -31.97 26.26
CA GLU A 585 -12.21 -32.24 27.63
C GLU A 585 -11.51 -33.61 27.73
N PRO A 586 -10.80 -33.91 28.84
CA PRO A 586 -10.09 -35.18 29.01
C PRO A 586 -10.98 -36.43 28.90
N ASP A 587 -12.26 -36.32 29.28
CA ASP A 587 -13.26 -37.37 29.15
C ASP A 587 -13.76 -37.57 27.70
N GLY A 588 -13.32 -36.72 26.76
CA GLY A 588 -13.70 -36.73 25.36
C GLY A 588 -14.99 -35.97 25.05
N SER A 589 -15.63 -35.31 26.02
CA SER A 589 -16.77 -34.42 25.79
C SER A 589 -16.32 -33.08 25.18
N LEU A 590 -17.24 -32.35 24.54
CA LEU A 590 -16.94 -31.03 24.00
C LEU A 590 -16.93 -29.95 25.09
N LYS A 591 -16.02 -28.99 24.95
CA LYS A 591 -15.94 -27.85 25.85
C LYS A 591 -17.19 -26.96 25.76
N PRO A 592 -17.70 -26.42 26.89
CA PRO A 592 -18.94 -25.64 26.93
C PRO A 592 -18.97 -24.41 26.02
N TYR A 593 -17.83 -23.81 25.69
CA TYR A 593 -17.79 -22.60 24.85
C TYR A 593 -18.31 -22.84 23.42
N LEU A 594 -18.31 -24.09 22.94
CA LEU A 594 -18.85 -24.45 21.63
C LEU A 594 -20.39 -24.54 21.60
N HIS A 595 -21.05 -24.58 22.76
CA HIS A 595 -22.50 -24.67 22.86
C HIS A 595 -23.22 -23.53 22.10
N GLY A 596 -22.69 -22.31 22.17
CA GLY A 596 -23.23 -21.16 21.42
C GLY A 596 -23.09 -21.32 19.90
N TYR A 597 -21.97 -21.87 19.43
CA TYR A 597 -21.73 -22.13 18.02
C TYR A 597 -22.68 -23.21 17.48
N PHE A 598 -22.91 -24.28 18.25
CA PHE A 598 -23.84 -25.34 17.89
C PHE A 598 -25.26 -24.83 17.72
N ASN A 599 -25.72 -24.01 18.66
CA ASN A 599 -27.04 -23.38 18.54
C ASN A 599 -27.14 -22.44 17.34
N LEU A 600 -26.08 -21.66 17.05
CA LEU A 600 -26.07 -20.76 15.90
C LEU A 600 -26.20 -21.54 14.58
N ILE A 601 -25.31 -22.50 14.34
CA ILE A 601 -25.30 -23.27 13.09
C ILE A 601 -26.53 -24.15 12.99
N GLY A 602 -26.91 -24.85 14.06
CA GLY A 602 -28.08 -25.71 14.07
C GLY A 602 -29.37 -24.95 13.77
N ARG A 603 -29.58 -23.76 14.36
CA ARG A 603 -30.74 -22.91 14.05
C ARG A 603 -30.73 -22.41 12.60
N LEU A 604 -29.56 -22.06 12.07
CA LEU A 604 -29.41 -21.66 10.66
C LEU A 604 -29.67 -22.83 9.70
N MET A 605 -29.30 -24.05 10.08
CA MET A 605 -29.62 -25.27 9.31
C MET A 605 -31.13 -25.57 9.40
N ALA A 606 -31.73 -25.44 10.58
CA ALA A 606 -33.15 -25.67 10.79
C ALA A 606 -34.02 -24.66 10.03
N SER A 607 -33.65 -23.38 10.02
CA SER A 607 -34.38 -22.35 9.27
C SER A 607 -34.34 -22.56 7.75
N LYS A 608 -33.35 -23.30 7.24
CA LYS A 608 -33.24 -23.73 5.84
C LYS A 608 -33.88 -25.10 5.56
N GLY A 609 -34.47 -25.75 6.56
CA GLY A 609 -35.07 -27.08 6.44
C GLY A 609 -34.07 -28.23 6.32
N TYR A 610 -32.79 -28.02 6.67
CA TYR A 610 -31.75 -29.06 6.60
C TYR A 610 -31.76 -30.02 7.78
N THR A 611 -32.36 -29.62 8.90
CA THR A 611 -32.53 -30.41 10.13
C THR A 611 -33.82 -29.97 10.82
N PRO A 612 -34.47 -30.83 11.61
CA PRO A 612 -35.52 -30.40 12.53
C PRO A 612 -34.99 -29.35 13.51
N SER A 613 -35.89 -28.50 14.02
CA SER A 613 -35.59 -27.61 15.13
C SER A 613 -35.33 -28.43 16.39
N ASP A 614 -34.30 -28.07 17.14
CA ASP A 614 -33.86 -28.78 18.34
C ASP A 614 -33.55 -27.77 19.48
N SER A 615 -34.05 -28.07 20.68
CA SER A 615 -33.77 -27.32 21.91
C SER A 615 -32.54 -27.84 22.68
N SER A 616 -32.06 -29.04 22.35
CA SER A 616 -30.93 -29.73 22.99
C SER A 616 -29.56 -29.44 22.36
N ALA A 617 -29.44 -28.27 21.72
CA ALA A 617 -28.23 -27.77 21.08
C ALA A 617 -27.68 -28.68 19.96
N TYR A 618 -28.56 -29.30 19.17
CA TYR A 618 -28.22 -29.97 17.90
C TYR A 618 -27.16 -31.07 18.07
N GLY A 619 -27.36 -31.92 19.07
CA GLY A 619 -26.45 -33.05 19.34
C GLY A 619 -25.12 -32.67 20.01
N PHE A 620 -24.99 -31.46 20.56
CA PHE A 620 -23.78 -31.04 21.28
C PHE A 620 -23.33 -32.04 22.36
N TYR A 621 -24.28 -32.51 23.20
CA TYR A 621 -23.98 -33.38 24.33
C TYR A 621 -23.62 -34.82 23.92
N THR A 622 -23.96 -35.24 22.70
CA THR A 622 -23.70 -36.60 22.21
C THR A 622 -22.36 -36.74 21.50
N VAL A 623 -21.69 -35.63 21.16
CA VAL A 623 -20.36 -35.67 20.56
C VAL A 623 -19.35 -36.22 21.57
N ARG A 624 -18.60 -37.25 21.15
CA ARG A 624 -17.53 -37.86 21.94
C ARG A 624 -16.30 -38.11 21.08
N LEU A 625 -15.15 -37.62 21.52
CA LEU A 625 -13.86 -37.91 20.91
C LEU A 625 -13.55 -39.41 21.04
N ARG A 626 -12.96 -39.99 19.98
CA ARG A 626 -12.46 -41.37 20.00
C ARG A 626 -11.50 -41.59 21.19
N GLU A 627 -11.67 -42.69 21.89
CA GLU A 627 -10.95 -43.01 23.13
C GLU A 627 -9.44 -42.92 23.00
N ALA A 628 -8.88 -43.43 21.89
CA ALA A 628 -7.44 -43.40 21.63
C ALA A 628 -6.82 -41.98 21.56
N LEU A 629 -7.65 -40.95 21.35
CA LEU A 629 -7.21 -39.55 21.29
C LEU A 629 -7.46 -38.78 22.60
N ARG A 630 -8.11 -39.41 23.59
CA ARG A 630 -8.35 -38.79 24.89
C ARG A 630 -7.04 -38.76 25.68
N PRO A 631 -6.67 -37.62 26.29
CA PRO A 631 -5.52 -37.56 27.19
C PRO A 631 -5.68 -38.63 28.29
N LYS A 632 -4.67 -39.48 28.49
CA LYS A 632 -4.65 -40.38 29.64
C LYS A 632 -4.68 -39.52 30.90
N MET A 633 -5.73 -39.64 31.69
CA MET A 633 -5.79 -39.07 33.04
C MET A 633 -4.60 -39.68 33.79
N ALA A 634 -3.68 -38.85 34.30
CA ALA A 634 -2.69 -39.34 35.25
C ALA A 634 -3.46 -40.02 36.39
N PRO A 635 -3.06 -41.23 36.85
CA PRO A 635 -3.70 -41.83 38.01
C PRO A 635 -3.71 -40.79 39.13
N VAL A 636 -4.88 -40.60 39.76
CA VAL A 636 -4.99 -39.75 40.94
C VAL A 636 -4.13 -40.42 42.00
N ASP A 637 -2.95 -39.85 42.22
CA ASP A 637 -1.99 -40.35 43.20
C ASP A 637 -2.68 -40.27 44.58
N THR A 638 -3.08 -41.42 45.10
CA THR A 638 -3.84 -41.51 46.36
C THR A 638 -2.92 -41.60 47.55
N THR A 639 -1.62 -41.37 47.37
CA THR A 639 -0.65 -41.35 48.46
C THR A 639 -0.39 -39.91 48.91
N ALA A 640 -0.88 -39.60 50.10
CA ALA A 640 -0.39 -38.45 50.85
C ALA A 640 1.09 -38.72 51.19
N ALA A 641 2.00 -38.11 50.44
CA ALA A 641 3.41 -38.10 50.77
C ALA A 641 3.81 -36.69 51.21
N ASP A 642 4.17 -36.66 52.48
CA ASP A 642 4.80 -35.56 53.19
C ASP A 642 6.15 -35.18 52.55
N SER A 643 6.56 -33.98 52.92
CA SER A 643 7.70 -33.18 52.51
C SER A 643 8.98 -33.89 52.03
N LEU A 644 9.62 -33.35 50.96
CA LEU A 644 11.01 -32.84 50.98
C LEU A 644 11.46 -32.31 49.59
N ASN A 645 12.04 -31.11 49.60
CA ASN A 645 12.74 -30.49 48.47
C ASN A 645 13.98 -31.30 48.06
N GLN A 646 14.24 -31.42 46.75
CA GLN A 646 15.59 -31.28 46.22
C GLN A 646 15.60 -30.91 44.73
N ASP A 647 16.44 -29.93 44.41
CA ASP A 647 16.71 -29.36 43.10
C ASP A 647 17.27 -30.38 42.08
N GLY A 648 16.93 -30.17 40.81
CA GLY A 648 17.49 -30.92 39.67
C GLY A 648 16.93 -30.42 38.34
N ASP A 649 17.71 -29.56 37.70
CA ASP A 649 17.48 -28.90 36.40
C ASP A 649 17.42 -29.91 35.23
N GLU A 650 16.44 -29.77 34.32
CA GLU A 650 16.61 -29.95 32.85
C GLU A 650 15.28 -29.72 32.08
N GLY A 651 15.37 -28.97 30.99
CA GLY A 651 14.29 -28.13 30.49
C GLY A 651 13.30 -28.72 29.50
N VAL A 652 12.06 -28.24 29.59
CA VAL A 652 11.11 -28.06 28.46
C VAL A 652 10.23 -26.84 28.77
N GLY A 653 10.23 -25.84 27.89
CA GLY A 653 9.54 -24.55 28.08
C GLY A 653 8.04 -24.68 28.32
N ALA A 654 7.62 -24.37 29.55
CA ALA A 654 6.23 -24.23 29.94
C ALA A 654 5.59 -22.98 29.29
N LEU A 655 4.59 -23.22 28.44
CA LEU A 655 3.74 -22.18 27.86
C LEU A 655 2.77 -21.65 28.92
N GLN A 656 3.01 -20.40 29.31
CA GLN A 656 2.25 -19.62 30.28
C GLN A 656 0.77 -19.48 29.89
N HIS A 657 -0.13 -19.71 30.85
CA HIS A 657 -1.58 -19.54 30.74
C HIS A 657 -1.97 -18.13 30.26
N LEU A 658 -2.71 -18.04 29.15
CA LEU A 658 -3.31 -16.80 28.64
C LEU A 658 -4.80 -16.75 28.98
N ASN A 659 -5.24 -15.65 29.60
CA ASN A 659 -6.64 -15.42 29.97
C ASN A 659 -7.54 -15.17 28.75
N PHE A 660 -8.83 -15.53 28.91
CA PHE A 660 -9.91 -15.55 27.92
C PHE A 660 -9.97 -14.32 26.97
N PHE A 661 -9.69 -13.10 27.46
CA PHE A 661 -9.71 -11.88 26.65
C PHE A 661 -8.51 -11.72 25.68
N GLN A 662 -7.35 -12.34 25.97
CA GLN A 662 -6.18 -12.34 25.07
C GLN A 662 -6.29 -13.36 23.92
N ARG A 663 -7.27 -14.27 23.97
CA ARG A 663 -7.51 -15.27 22.91
C ARG A 663 -8.50 -14.79 21.85
N LEU A 664 -9.30 -13.76 22.14
CA LEU A 664 -10.27 -13.15 21.22
C LEU A 664 -9.71 -11.98 20.41
N PHE A 665 -8.64 -11.33 20.88
CA PHE A 665 -7.98 -10.21 20.22
C PHE A 665 -6.49 -10.50 20.13
N GLY A 666 -5.95 -10.56 18.90
CA GLY A 666 -4.58 -11.00 18.62
C GLY A 666 -3.49 -10.21 19.35
N LYS A 667 -2.28 -10.79 19.39
CA LYS A 667 -1.07 -10.23 20.01
C LYS A 667 -0.90 -8.74 19.68
N LYS A 668 -0.75 -7.91 20.71
CA LYS A 668 0.08 -6.70 20.58
C LYS A 668 1.52 -7.17 20.49
N ASP A 669 2.18 -6.92 19.36
CA ASP A 669 3.63 -6.92 19.32
C ASP A 669 4.12 -5.74 20.16
N SER A 670 4.84 -6.04 21.23
CA SER A 670 5.60 -5.08 22.01
C SER A 670 7.00 -5.63 22.22
N THR A 671 7.84 -5.52 21.19
CA THR A 671 9.30 -5.47 21.37
C THR A 671 9.71 -4.02 21.54
N VAL A 672 9.46 -3.46 22.72
CA VAL A 672 10.19 -2.30 23.26
C VAL A 672 10.23 -2.46 24.79
N GLU A 673 11.44 -2.58 25.32
CA GLU A 673 11.88 -2.40 26.73
C GLU A 673 11.31 -3.33 27.82
N LYS A 674 12.13 -4.32 28.20
CA LYS A 674 12.11 -4.90 29.56
C LYS A 674 12.52 -3.81 30.57
N ALA A 675 11.54 -3.04 31.05
CA ALA A 675 11.69 -2.28 32.27
C ALA A 675 11.46 -3.23 33.46
N ILE A 676 12.41 -3.23 34.40
CA ILE A 676 12.41 -4.02 35.64
C ILE A 676 11.11 -3.77 36.41
N GLU A 677 10.21 -4.76 36.47
CA GLU A 677 9.03 -4.71 37.35
C GLU A 677 9.50 -4.66 38.81
N LYS A 678 9.33 -3.51 39.48
CA LYS A 678 9.47 -3.44 40.94
C LYS A 678 8.29 -4.18 41.58
N LYS A 679 8.55 -5.39 42.11
CA LYS A 679 7.58 -6.15 42.90
C LYS A 679 7.17 -5.34 44.14
N VAL A 680 5.87 -5.23 44.37
CA VAL A 680 5.31 -4.68 45.62
C VAL A 680 5.46 -5.76 46.68
N ASP A 681 6.10 -5.42 47.81
CA ASP A 681 6.23 -6.32 48.95
C ASP A 681 4.85 -6.54 49.60
N THR A 682 4.44 -7.80 49.67
CA THR A 682 3.11 -8.24 50.10
C THR A 682 3.07 -8.80 51.52
N ALA A 683 4.20 -8.87 52.22
CA ALA A 683 4.22 -9.37 53.59
C ALA A 683 3.48 -8.41 54.55
N GLY A 684 2.50 -8.92 55.29
CA GLY A 684 1.83 -8.20 56.39
C GLY A 684 0.79 -7.13 56.01
N LYS A 685 0.48 -6.93 54.72
CA LYS A 685 -0.47 -5.90 54.26
C LYS A 685 -1.84 -6.46 53.91
N THR A 686 -2.90 -5.71 54.19
CA THR A 686 -4.26 -6.12 53.82
C THR A 686 -4.50 -6.02 52.30
N PRO A 687 -5.44 -6.79 51.73
CA PRO A 687 -5.74 -6.75 50.29
C PRO A 687 -6.14 -5.36 49.77
N LYS A 688 -6.69 -4.50 50.64
CA LYS A 688 -7.09 -3.13 50.30
C LYS A 688 -5.87 -2.22 50.16
N GLU A 689 -4.90 -2.33 51.07
CA GLU A 689 -3.64 -1.56 51.05
C GLU A 689 -2.79 -1.90 49.83
N ILE A 690 -2.63 -3.20 49.52
CA ILE A 690 -1.92 -3.66 48.32
C ILE A 690 -2.57 -3.09 47.03
N ARG A 691 -3.90 -2.95 47.02
CA ARG A 691 -4.64 -2.39 45.89
C ARG A 691 -4.43 -0.88 45.73
N ILE A 692 -4.32 -0.16 46.83
CA ILE A 692 -4.05 1.29 46.84
C ILE A 692 -2.62 1.54 46.37
N GLU A 693 -1.64 0.81 46.90
CA GLU A 693 -0.23 0.94 46.54
C GLU A 693 0.04 0.60 45.06
N LYS A 694 -0.62 -0.46 44.54
CA LYS A 694 -0.60 -0.77 43.10
C LYS A 694 -1.23 0.33 42.24
N ARG A 695 -2.25 1.04 42.74
CA ARG A 695 -2.87 2.16 42.02
C ARG A 695 -1.97 3.38 41.99
N GLU A 696 -1.27 3.69 43.08
CA GLU A 696 -0.32 4.79 43.13
C GLU A 696 0.89 4.56 42.24
N LEU A 697 1.44 3.34 42.23
CA LEU A 697 2.54 2.96 41.34
C LEU A 697 2.16 3.14 39.86
N ARG A 698 0.97 2.65 39.46
CA ARG A 698 0.45 2.85 38.09
C ARG A 698 0.23 4.32 37.74
N ARG A 699 -0.13 5.15 38.73
CA ARG A 699 -0.33 6.58 38.51
C ARG A 699 1.01 7.29 38.29
N ARG A 700 2.04 6.97 39.08
CA ARG A 700 3.41 7.49 38.90
C ARG A 700 4.04 7.03 37.59
N GLU A 701 3.80 5.79 37.17
CA GLU A 701 4.25 5.29 35.87
C GLU A 701 3.60 6.02 34.69
N LYS A 702 2.29 6.30 34.78
CA LYS A 702 1.59 7.10 33.77
C LYS A 702 2.08 8.54 33.72
N GLU A 703 2.38 9.15 34.87
CA GLU A 703 2.95 10.49 34.94
C GLU A 703 4.36 10.52 34.31
N LYS A 704 5.21 9.53 34.59
CA LYS A 704 6.52 9.37 33.93
C LYS A 704 6.42 9.10 32.42
N GLN A 705 5.49 8.26 31.98
CA GLN A 705 5.26 8.05 30.54
C GLN A 705 4.79 9.32 29.85
N LYS A 706 3.96 10.12 30.53
CA LYS A 706 3.51 11.41 30.02
C LYS A 706 4.67 12.41 29.92
N GLU A 707 5.55 12.45 30.92
CA GLU A 707 6.78 13.26 30.85
C GLU A 707 7.75 12.83 29.73
N LEU A 708 7.90 11.52 29.50
CA LEU A 708 8.74 10.99 28.42
C LEU A 708 8.16 11.30 27.02
N HIS A 709 6.84 11.23 26.89
CA HIS A 709 6.12 11.62 25.67
C HIS A 709 6.23 13.13 25.42
N ASP A 710 6.09 13.96 26.47
CA ASP A 710 6.19 15.42 26.35
C ASP A 710 7.64 15.88 26.04
N ARG A 711 8.65 15.05 26.35
CA ARG A 711 10.06 15.22 25.95
C ARG A 711 10.42 14.59 24.59
N GLY A 712 9.47 13.94 23.92
CA GLY A 712 9.63 13.40 22.56
C GLY A 712 10.56 12.18 22.46
N LEU A 713 10.72 11.41 23.53
CA LEU A 713 11.59 10.22 23.60
C LEU A 713 10.83 8.88 23.46
N MET A 714 9.53 8.91 23.14
CA MET A 714 8.71 7.75 22.77
C MET A 714 7.75 8.07 21.63
#